data_AF-A0A1F2ZYY6-F1
#
_entry.id   AF-A0A1F2ZYY6-F1
#
_cell.length_a   1.000
_cell.length_b   1.000
_cell.length_c   1.000
_cell.angle_alpha   90.00
_cell.angle_beta   90.00
_cell.angle_gamma   90.00
#
_symmetry.space_group_name_H-M   'P 1'
#
loop_
_entity.id
_entity.type
_entity.pdbx_description
1 polymer ?
#
loop_
_entity_poly.entity_id
_entity_poly.type
_entity_poly.pdbx_seq_one_letter_code
_entity_poly.pdbx_strand_id
1 'polypeptide(L)'
;LLAPIAGMSIATPVLAQAELTMLNDVCMPWPAGPKPRPHFSVINRTNPNLTIAHTGLFPDTDAVDPSPVPGYNMNAPGNSMTGGTNLNPNEGGHLYPPGDSFGDNPPNLLPTVYENIKSCSGAEIINTLSSTPENPYNLQFAGDPQNQRLNEADVTPLTANQTRSPTDDLDVVRRHLMAAKKPGDIDPAVVQLGLDILEGNPIADRSYSGFPVLHYNGPLKIKSVDPVSRTVEVNQIWFDTHIESDTMYVDSRPVERIANSGDNPATPLWEGQWDDGEWYTKYNVYVLNRGHEDFASFPMLYDDPKEVVLGGQNQFIPNVSLDQTFFPMEEGNKYTFYIKQPPARFFNLTYHWGWRMHPPRVQAHENLARGFVVNGQAVDRDFFEKQTFGVNPRANEQAKLNAISMIGDLAPAKRMWSTLRRIQAGGLKSTDLAGISSEFEESFFDWGNRNKLPRGIPEDPTSDVTLAYLNNTIYGHINGYINDAQVELRKWTTRGTKVRITLINGDYYPHQYTNVDFGGMRGWENTFQNTIPVAGAGAWFTFGRIQWWPHTINPAVPAIVVAPAARPTSTANIAFGMESFKRVDTGANMLPPKGQQRKLGNIVGNDLPNEILGAASTGGLTRHDMDWEFTFEPGRRLRLYQFDAFHHDVAVWSMH
;
A
#
# COMPACT_ATOMS: atom_id res chain seq x y z
N LEU A 1 -22.86 -34.85 -80.98
CA LEU A 1 -23.91 -35.70 -80.39
C LEU A 1 -23.53 -35.91 -78.93
N LEU A 2 -24.20 -35.48 -77.85
CA LEU A 2 -25.45 -34.78 -77.54
C LEU A 2 -25.15 -33.99 -76.23
N ALA A 3 -25.68 -32.78 -76.05
CA ALA A 3 -25.70 -32.00 -74.78
C ALA A 3 -26.96 -32.38 -73.94
N PRO A 4 -27.28 -31.85 -72.72
CA PRO A 4 -26.71 -30.70 -71.98
C PRO A 4 -26.63 -30.77 -70.41
N ILE A 5 -25.92 -29.78 -69.84
CA ILE A 5 -26.12 -29.00 -68.58
C ILE A 5 -26.74 -29.66 -67.33
N ALA A 6 -25.97 -29.71 -66.22
CA ALA A 6 -26.44 -29.43 -64.85
C ALA A 6 -25.26 -29.25 -63.86
N GLY A 7 -25.33 -28.23 -62.99
CA GLY A 7 -24.71 -28.24 -61.66
C GLY A 7 -23.44 -27.40 -61.44
N MET A 8 -23.59 -26.09 -61.24
CA MET A 8 -22.64 -25.28 -60.47
C MET A 8 -22.61 -25.81 -59.02
N SER A 9 -21.48 -26.39 -58.59
CA SER A 9 -21.19 -26.68 -57.19
C SER A 9 -20.57 -25.44 -56.55
N ILE A 10 -21.30 -24.85 -55.60
CA ILE A 10 -20.79 -23.80 -54.71
C ILE A 10 -19.83 -24.48 -53.74
N ALA A 11 -18.55 -24.13 -53.78
CA ALA A 11 -17.60 -24.53 -52.77
C ALA A 11 -18.06 -23.97 -51.41
N THR A 12 -18.52 -24.85 -50.53
CA THR A 12 -18.67 -24.55 -49.10
C THR A 12 -17.29 -24.25 -48.52
N PRO A 13 -17.05 -23.05 -47.94
CA PRO A 13 -15.85 -22.84 -47.18
C PRO A 13 -15.90 -23.77 -45.96
N VAL A 14 -14.86 -24.58 -45.81
CA VAL A 14 -14.56 -25.32 -44.58
C VAL A 14 -14.44 -24.26 -43.48
N LEU A 15 -15.49 -24.15 -42.65
CA LEU A 15 -15.41 -23.46 -41.38
C LEU A 15 -14.41 -24.26 -40.55
N ALA A 16 -13.19 -23.73 -40.42
CA ALA A 16 -12.30 -24.12 -39.33
C ALA A 16 -13.11 -23.95 -38.04
N GLN A 17 -13.36 -25.07 -37.34
CA GLN A 17 -13.82 -25.02 -35.97
C GLN A 17 -12.73 -24.33 -35.17
N ALA A 18 -12.94 -23.04 -34.85
CA ALA A 18 -12.17 -22.38 -33.82
C ALA A 18 -12.50 -23.12 -32.51
N GLU A 19 -11.53 -23.87 -31.98
CA GLU A 19 -11.59 -24.33 -30.60
C GLU A 19 -11.63 -23.10 -29.69
N LEU A 20 -12.81 -22.82 -29.16
CA LEU A 20 -13.05 -21.77 -28.18
C LEU A 20 -12.59 -22.30 -26.81
N THR A 21 -11.36 -22.01 -26.41
CA THR A 21 -10.91 -22.24 -25.03
C THR A 21 -11.59 -21.23 -24.11
N MET A 22 -12.57 -21.68 -23.33
CA MET A 22 -13.29 -20.86 -22.34
C MET A 22 -12.43 -20.59 -21.09
N LEU A 23 -12.48 -19.36 -20.59
CA LEU A 23 -11.85 -18.83 -19.37
C LEU A 23 -12.62 -19.28 -18.11
N ASN A 24 -12.73 -20.58 -17.86
CA ASN A 24 -13.54 -21.12 -16.74
C ASN A 24 -12.75 -21.60 -15.53
N ASP A 25 -11.41 -21.66 -15.61
CA ASP A 25 -10.61 -22.32 -14.58
C ASP A 25 -9.59 -21.32 -13.98
N VAL A 26 -10.01 -20.58 -12.96
CA VAL A 26 -9.07 -19.77 -12.14
C VAL A 26 -8.43 -20.64 -11.04
N CYS A 27 -9.18 -21.64 -10.55
CA CYS A 27 -8.73 -22.63 -9.57
C CYS A 27 -9.00 -24.03 -10.11
N MET A 28 -8.10 -24.99 -9.85
CA MET A 28 -8.30 -26.37 -10.32
C MET A 28 -9.62 -26.93 -9.77
N PRO A 29 -10.51 -27.50 -10.61
CA PRO A 29 -11.81 -27.96 -10.15
C PRO A 29 -11.65 -29.09 -9.12
N TRP A 30 -12.45 -28.99 -8.04
CA TRP A 30 -12.58 -30.04 -7.02
C TRP A 30 -12.89 -31.39 -7.70
N PRO A 31 -12.21 -32.51 -7.39
CA PRO A 31 -12.42 -33.82 -8.04
C PRO A 31 -13.85 -34.41 -7.97
N ALA A 32 -14.78 -33.74 -7.28
CA ALA A 32 -16.12 -34.20 -6.92
C ALA A 32 -17.19 -33.08 -6.96
N GLY A 33 -16.87 -31.89 -7.48
CA GLY A 33 -17.84 -30.79 -7.63
C GLY A 33 -18.78 -30.95 -8.85
N PRO A 34 -19.94 -30.26 -8.87
CA PRO A 34 -20.84 -30.31 -10.01
C PRO A 34 -20.19 -29.71 -11.27
N LYS A 35 -20.32 -30.39 -12.42
CA LYS A 35 -19.78 -29.92 -13.71
C LYS A 35 -20.58 -28.73 -14.25
N PRO A 36 -19.94 -27.69 -14.82
CA PRO A 36 -20.64 -26.56 -15.42
C PRO A 36 -21.44 -26.99 -16.67
N ARG A 37 -22.63 -26.39 -16.87
CA ARG A 37 -23.53 -26.67 -18.01
C ARG A 37 -23.24 -25.71 -19.19
N PRO A 38 -23.36 -26.16 -20.45
CA PRO A 38 -23.11 -25.31 -21.63
C PRO A 38 -24.32 -24.41 -21.99
N HIS A 39 -24.06 -23.15 -22.35
CA HIS A 39 -25.03 -22.22 -22.94
C HIS A 39 -24.47 -21.57 -24.23
N PHE A 40 -25.34 -21.33 -25.22
CA PHE A 40 -24.98 -20.80 -26.55
C PHE A 40 -25.30 -19.29 -26.69
N SER A 41 -24.51 -18.56 -27.47
CA SER A 41 -24.67 -17.14 -27.78
C SER A 41 -24.86 -16.85 -29.28
N VAL A 42 -25.60 -15.77 -29.61
CA VAL A 42 -25.90 -15.30 -30.98
C VAL A 42 -25.31 -13.90 -31.19
N ILE A 43 -24.63 -13.67 -32.31
CA ILE A 43 -23.97 -12.38 -32.66
C ILE A 43 -24.88 -11.54 -33.58
N ASN A 44 -25.06 -10.24 -33.27
CA ASN A 44 -25.69 -9.26 -34.16
C ASN A 44 -24.63 -8.55 -35.05
N ARG A 45 -24.78 -8.62 -36.38
CA ARG A 45 -23.73 -8.24 -37.36
C ARG A 45 -23.82 -6.80 -37.90
N THR A 46 -24.68 -5.94 -37.40
CA THR A 46 -25.02 -4.68 -38.09
C THR A 46 -24.37 -3.40 -37.55
N ASN A 47 -23.56 -3.42 -36.50
CA ASN A 47 -22.87 -2.20 -36.03
C ASN A 47 -21.46 -2.46 -35.48
N PRO A 48 -20.38 -2.14 -36.22
CA PRO A 48 -19.00 -2.40 -35.81
C PRO A 48 -18.45 -1.43 -34.74
N ASN A 49 -19.21 -0.40 -34.33
CA ASN A 49 -18.80 0.58 -33.31
C ASN A 49 -19.50 0.41 -31.96
N LEU A 50 -20.23 -0.70 -31.76
CA LEU A 50 -20.99 -0.96 -30.55
C LEU A 50 -20.51 -2.27 -29.93
N THR A 51 -19.51 -2.17 -29.04
CA THR A 51 -19.08 -3.28 -28.19
C THR A 51 -20.04 -3.35 -27.02
N ILE A 52 -21.02 -4.25 -27.05
CA ILE A 52 -21.74 -4.64 -25.85
C ILE A 52 -20.77 -5.49 -25.03
N ALA A 53 -20.30 -4.96 -23.91
CA ALA A 53 -19.59 -5.76 -22.91
C ALA A 53 -20.57 -6.80 -22.37
N HIS A 54 -20.30 -8.08 -22.65
CA HIS A 54 -21.08 -9.17 -22.12
C HIS A 54 -20.67 -9.42 -20.67
N THR A 55 -21.67 -9.47 -19.78
CA THR A 55 -21.57 -10.03 -18.44
C THR A 55 -21.14 -11.49 -18.54
N GLY A 56 -20.05 -11.86 -17.87
CA GLY A 56 -19.67 -13.26 -17.73
C GLY A 56 -20.71 -13.99 -16.88
N LEU A 57 -21.39 -14.98 -17.48
CA LEU A 57 -22.31 -15.91 -16.81
C LEU A 57 -21.51 -17.13 -16.31
N PHE A 58 -21.38 -17.30 -14.99
CA PHE A 58 -20.92 -18.54 -14.34
C PHE A 58 -21.74 -18.81 -13.07
N PRO A 59 -21.91 -20.10 -12.68
CA PRO A 59 -23.12 -20.63 -12.05
C PRO A 59 -23.33 -20.12 -10.62
N ASP A 60 -24.60 -19.96 -10.24
CA ASP A 60 -25.03 -19.91 -8.83
C ASP A 60 -24.45 -21.10 -8.09
N THR A 61 -23.57 -20.85 -7.11
CA THR A 61 -23.17 -21.85 -6.14
C THR A 61 -23.80 -21.50 -4.81
N ASP A 62 -25.04 -21.94 -4.59
CA ASP A 62 -25.74 -21.96 -3.29
C ASP A 62 -25.08 -22.90 -2.24
N ALA A 63 -23.81 -23.23 -2.40
CA ALA A 63 -23.03 -24.09 -1.52
C ALA A 63 -21.58 -23.56 -1.44
N VAL A 64 -21.43 -22.32 -0.97
CA VAL A 64 -20.12 -21.79 -0.55
C VAL A 64 -19.93 -22.17 0.91
N ASP A 65 -18.77 -22.75 1.22
CA ASP A 65 -18.26 -22.94 2.58
C ASP A 65 -18.45 -21.62 3.37
N PRO A 66 -18.98 -21.63 4.61
CA PRO A 66 -19.08 -20.42 5.43
C PRO A 66 -17.73 -19.78 5.77
N SER A 67 -16.60 -20.45 5.51
CA SER A 67 -15.28 -19.79 5.50
C SER A 67 -15.22 -18.70 4.42
N PRO A 68 -14.40 -17.65 4.58
CA PRO A 68 -14.14 -16.67 3.53
C PRO A 68 -13.30 -17.32 2.40
N VAL A 69 -13.91 -18.22 1.63
CA VAL A 69 -13.33 -18.70 0.37
C VAL A 69 -13.54 -17.58 -0.64
N PRO A 70 -12.51 -17.16 -1.38
CA PRO A 70 -12.69 -16.30 -2.53
C PRO A 70 -13.75 -16.95 -3.43
N GLY A 71 -14.91 -16.31 -3.58
CA GLY A 71 -15.94 -16.84 -4.47
C GLY A 71 -15.31 -17.11 -5.83
N TYR A 72 -15.61 -18.28 -6.42
CA TYR A 72 -15.11 -18.74 -7.73
C TYR A 72 -15.42 -17.76 -8.90
N ASN A 73 -16.16 -16.69 -8.64
CA ASN A 73 -16.70 -15.77 -9.61
C ASN A 73 -16.07 -14.39 -9.42
N MET A 74 -14.91 -14.16 -10.04
CA MET A 74 -14.23 -12.87 -9.96
C MET A 74 -13.72 -12.45 -11.34
N ASN A 75 -14.56 -11.74 -12.09
CA ASN A 75 -14.02 -10.77 -13.04
C ASN A 75 -13.34 -9.67 -12.22
N ALA A 76 -12.13 -9.25 -12.62
CA ALA A 76 -11.59 -7.98 -12.15
C ALA A 76 -12.66 -6.90 -12.43
N PRO A 77 -13.03 -6.06 -11.45
CA PRO A 77 -13.99 -5.01 -11.69
C PRO A 77 -13.50 -4.18 -12.86
N GLY A 78 -14.35 -4.09 -13.88
CA GLY A 78 -14.17 -3.23 -15.03
C GLY A 78 -14.27 -1.77 -14.61
N ASN A 79 -13.37 -1.27 -13.76
CA ASN A 79 -13.20 0.16 -13.62
C ASN A 79 -12.79 0.69 -14.99
N SER A 80 -13.26 1.86 -15.36
CA SER A 80 -12.83 2.59 -16.54
C SER A 80 -12.45 3.96 -16.04
N MET A 81 -11.16 4.22 -15.85
CA MET A 81 -10.67 5.57 -15.57
C MET A 81 -10.18 6.16 -16.89
N THR A 82 -10.82 7.25 -17.33
CA THR A 82 -10.31 8.05 -18.43
C THR A 82 -10.21 9.50 -17.98
N GLY A 83 -9.06 10.12 -18.24
CA GLY A 83 -8.87 11.56 -18.07
C GLY A 83 -9.80 12.31 -19.02
N GLY A 84 -10.50 13.31 -18.49
CA GLY A 84 -11.45 14.12 -19.24
C GLY A 84 -12.86 13.51 -19.26
N THR A 85 -13.75 14.04 -18.42
CA THR A 85 -15.21 13.86 -18.40
C THR A 85 -15.74 12.62 -19.14
N ASN A 86 -15.77 11.44 -18.49
CA ASN A 86 -16.52 10.29 -19.01
C ASN A 86 -17.16 9.48 -17.88
N LEU A 87 -18.40 9.07 -18.13
CA LEU A 87 -19.26 8.28 -17.25
C LEU A 87 -18.88 6.79 -17.36
N ASN A 88 -18.87 6.11 -16.21
CA ASN A 88 -18.55 4.69 -16.08
C ASN A 88 -19.65 3.80 -16.70
N PRO A 89 -19.30 2.81 -17.55
CA PRO A 89 -20.18 1.69 -17.86
C PRO A 89 -19.54 0.40 -17.35
N ASN A 90 -19.86 -0.06 -16.13
CA ASN A 90 -19.78 -1.49 -15.79
C ASN A 90 -20.49 -1.85 -14.47
N GLU A 91 -21.63 -2.53 -14.63
CA GLU A 91 -22.39 -3.30 -13.65
C GLU A 91 -21.68 -4.63 -13.34
N GLY A 92 -20.47 -4.57 -12.76
CA GLY A 92 -19.87 -5.76 -12.16
C GLY A 92 -20.79 -6.28 -11.05
N GLY A 93 -21.35 -7.48 -11.22
CA GLY A 93 -22.31 -8.06 -10.27
C GLY A 93 -21.78 -8.01 -8.83
N HIS A 94 -22.56 -7.40 -7.94
CA HIS A 94 -22.22 -7.33 -6.52
C HIS A 94 -22.57 -8.65 -5.84
N LEU A 95 -21.65 -9.17 -5.02
CA LEU A 95 -21.89 -10.39 -4.24
C LEU A 95 -23.00 -10.21 -3.20
N TYR A 96 -23.18 -8.99 -2.71
CA TYR A 96 -24.15 -8.67 -1.65
C TYR A 96 -25.28 -7.79 -2.17
N PRO A 97 -26.51 -7.96 -1.64
CA PRO A 97 -27.62 -7.06 -1.93
C PRO A 97 -27.29 -5.62 -1.47
N PRO A 98 -27.86 -4.58 -2.11
CA PRO A 98 -27.73 -3.21 -1.61
C PRO A 98 -28.26 -3.09 -0.18
N GLY A 99 -27.60 -2.28 0.65
CA GLY A 99 -28.00 -2.09 2.04
C GLY A 99 -27.25 -0.95 2.74
N ASP A 100 -27.57 -0.74 4.01
CA ASP A 100 -26.85 0.22 4.85
C ASP A 100 -25.71 -0.48 5.60
N SER A 101 -24.46 -0.17 5.23
CA SER A 101 -23.29 -0.71 5.91
C SER A 101 -23.12 -0.24 7.36
N PHE A 102 -23.84 0.79 7.77
CA PHE A 102 -23.78 1.33 9.13
C PHE A 102 -24.95 0.88 10.01
N GLY A 103 -25.94 0.20 9.42
CA GLY A 103 -27.04 -0.41 10.13
C GLY A 103 -26.61 -1.60 10.99
N ASP A 104 -27.58 -2.16 11.72
CA ASP A 104 -27.34 -3.31 12.61
C ASP A 104 -26.96 -4.58 11.84
N ASN A 105 -27.32 -4.68 10.56
CA ASN A 105 -27.06 -5.83 9.70
C ASN A 105 -26.48 -5.37 8.34
N PRO A 106 -25.18 -5.00 8.29
CA PRO A 106 -24.51 -4.66 7.03
C PRO A 106 -24.60 -5.82 6.05
N PRO A 107 -24.93 -5.59 4.77
CA PRO A 107 -25.13 -6.67 3.80
C PRO A 107 -23.84 -7.42 3.47
N ASN A 108 -22.68 -6.79 3.66
CA ASN A 108 -21.35 -7.33 3.41
C ASN A 108 -20.62 -7.79 4.69
N LEU A 109 -21.32 -7.90 5.82
CA LEU A 109 -20.77 -8.51 7.05
C LEU A 109 -20.84 -10.04 6.94
N LEU A 110 -19.67 -10.68 7.00
CA LEU A 110 -19.50 -12.12 7.00
C LEU A 110 -19.63 -12.70 8.42
N PRO A 111 -20.09 -13.96 8.56
CA PRO A 111 -20.04 -14.68 9.83
C PRO A 111 -18.60 -14.81 10.35
N THR A 112 -18.44 -14.69 11.67
CA THR A 112 -17.16 -14.94 12.32
C THR A 112 -16.81 -16.42 12.33
N VAL A 113 -15.60 -16.79 11.90
CA VAL A 113 -15.10 -18.18 11.99
C VAL A 113 -13.71 -18.22 12.63
N TYR A 114 -13.54 -19.02 13.71
CA TYR A 114 -12.28 -19.09 14.46
C TYR A 114 -11.36 -20.20 13.93
N GLU A 115 -10.99 -20.08 12.66
CA GLU A 115 -10.11 -21.02 11.95
C GLU A 115 -9.13 -20.27 11.06
N ASN A 116 -8.06 -20.94 10.63
CA ASN A 116 -7.17 -20.40 9.61
C ASN A 116 -7.96 -20.15 8.31
N ILE A 117 -7.51 -19.15 7.55
CA ILE A 117 -8.02 -18.83 6.22
C ILE A 117 -7.77 -20.00 5.27
N LYS A 118 -8.65 -20.15 4.28
CA LYS A 118 -8.48 -21.11 3.18
C LYS A 118 -8.11 -20.39 1.89
N SER A 119 -7.32 -21.04 1.05
CA SER A 119 -7.07 -20.64 -0.34
C SER A 119 -8.32 -20.86 -1.20
N CYS A 120 -8.29 -20.45 -2.48
CA CYS A 120 -9.43 -20.72 -3.38
C CYS A 120 -9.75 -22.20 -3.61
N SER A 121 -8.77 -23.12 -3.45
CA SER A 121 -9.06 -24.57 -3.53
C SER A 121 -9.63 -25.14 -2.23
N GLY A 122 -9.68 -24.34 -1.17
CA GLY A 122 -10.09 -24.77 0.18
C GLY A 122 -8.94 -25.27 1.06
N ALA A 123 -7.68 -25.15 0.61
CA ALA A 123 -6.52 -25.55 1.41
C ALA A 123 -6.25 -24.54 2.54
N GLU A 124 -5.89 -25.03 3.71
CA GLU A 124 -5.60 -24.18 4.87
C GLU A 124 -4.31 -23.37 4.67
N ILE A 125 -4.38 -22.07 4.95
CA ILE A 125 -3.24 -21.16 5.04
C ILE A 125 -2.86 -21.03 6.52
N ILE A 126 -1.84 -21.77 6.95
CA ILE A 126 -1.40 -21.77 8.36
C ILE A 126 -0.99 -20.36 8.85
N ASN A 127 -1.03 -20.16 10.16
CA ASN A 127 -0.68 -18.89 10.83
C ASN A 127 -1.55 -17.70 10.37
N THR A 128 -2.83 -17.95 10.14
CA THR A 128 -3.82 -16.93 9.77
C THR A 128 -5.07 -16.94 10.67
N LEU A 129 -5.04 -17.70 11.76
CA LEU A 129 -6.02 -17.61 12.83
C LEU A 129 -5.75 -16.34 13.65
N SER A 130 -6.58 -15.31 13.43
CA SER A 130 -6.60 -14.10 14.26
C SER A 130 -7.05 -14.39 15.70
N SER A 131 -7.18 -13.36 16.52
CA SER A 131 -7.64 -13.43 17.93
C SER A 131 -8.92 -14.27 18.12
N THR A 132 -8.98 -15.07 19.19
CA THR A 132 -10.17 -15.87 19.57
C THR A 132 -10.58 -15.58 21.01
N PRO A 133 -11.81 -15.98 21.43
CA PRO A 133 -12.26 -15.82 22.82
C PRO A 133 -11.30 -16.38 23.86
N GLU A 134 -10.72 -17.53 23.56
CA GLU A 134 -9.83 -18.26 24.43
C GLU A 134 -8.37 -17.82 24.28
N ASN A 135 -8.00 -17.24 23.14
CA ASN A 135 -6.63 -16.84 22.83
C ASN A 135 -6.57 -15.47 22.11
N PRO A 136 -6.35 -14.36 22.85
CA PRO A 136 -6.50 -13.01 22.30
C PRO A 136 -5.43 -12.62 21.29
N TYR A 137 -4.25 -13.25 21.28
CA TYR A 137 -3.15 -12.91 20.38
C TYR A 137 -2.52 -14.18 19.78
N ASN A 138 -3.31 -14.95 19.03
CA ASN A 138 -2.92 -16.26 18.45
C ASN A 138 -1.58 -16.25 17.68
N LEU A 139 -1.24 -15.15 17.03
CA LEU A 139 -0.04 -15.02 16.22
C LEU A 139 1.12 -14.31 16.94
N GLN A 140 0.92 -13.85 18.17
CA GLN A 140 1.90 -13.08 18.95
C GLN A 140 2.49 -13.90 20.10
N PHE A 141 3.79 -13.76 20.31
CA PHE A 141 4.46 -14.20 21.54
C PHE A 141 5.65 -13.30 21.91
N ALA A 142 6.09 -13.44 23.17
CA ALA A 142 7.35 -12.93 23.69
C ALA A 142 8.41 -14.03 23.83
N GLY A 143 9.67 -13.65 23.96
CA GLY A 143 10.80 -14.59 23.88
C GLY A 143 11.14 -14.99 22.44
N ASP A 144 12.21 -15.75 22.24
CA ASP A 144 12.58 -16.26 20.92
C ASP A 144 11.64 -17.40 20.46
N PRO A 145 11.67 -17.80 19.17
CA PRO A 145 10.83 -18.88 18.67
C PRO A 145 10.99 -20.24 19.37
N GLN A 146 12.07 -20.47 20.14
CA GLN A 146 12.32 -21.70 20.89
C GLN A 146 11.73 -21.64 22.32
N ASN A 147 11.43 -20.45 22.83
CA ASN A 147 10.91 -20.21 24.17
C ASN A 147 9.70 -19.25 24.16
N GLN A 148 8.68 -19.63 23.37
CA GLN A 148 7.50 -18.81 23.12
C GLN A 148 6.64 -18.65 24.38
N ARG A 149 6.44 -17.40 24.80
CA ARG A 149 5.39 -17.03 25.78
C ARG A 149 4.25 -16.36 25.03
N LEU A 150 3.21 -17.14 24.75
CA LEU A 150 2.05 -16.69 23.97
C LEU A 150 1.34 -15.52 24.67
N ASN A 151 0.76 -14.63 23.89
CA ASN A 151 -0.02 -13.47 24.37
C ASN A 151 0.75 -12.43 25.20
N GLU A 152 2.07 -12.50 25.20
CA GLU A 152 2.93 -11.56 25.92
C GLU A 152 3.75 -10.70 24.94
N ALA A 153 4.35 -9.65 25.47
CA ALA A 153 5.39 -8.85 24.83
C ALA A 153 6.54 -8.64 25.83
N ASP A 154 7.78 -8.61 25.36
CA ASP A 154 8.90 -8.20 26.23
C ASP A 154 8.90 -6.67 26.34
N VAL A 155 8.70 -6.14 27.54
CA VAL A 155 8.59 -4.69 27.80
C VAL A 155 9.84 -4.19 28.52
N THR A 156 10.48 -3.16 27.97
CA THR A 156 11.65 -2.50 28.56
C THR A 156 11.37 -1.00 28.74
N PRO A 157 11.39 -0.46 29.97
CA PRO A 157 11.27 0.98 30.18
C PRO A 157 12.39 1.76 29.50
N LEU A 158 12.04 2.86 28.85
CA LEU A 158 12.98 3.80 28.25
C LEU A 158 13.43 4.82 29.30
N THR A 159 14.67 5.28 29.20
CA THR A 159 15.13 6.44 29.98
C THR A 159 14.42 7.71 29.50
N ALA A 160 14.38 8.76 30.33
CA ALA A 160 13.76 10.03 29.97
C ALA A 160 14.31 10.63 28.64
N ASN A 161 15.59 10.43 28.34
CA ASN A 161 16.20 10.87 27.08
C ASN A 161 15.74 10.00 25.89
N GLN A 162 15.63 8.69 26.10
CA GLN A 162 15.18 7.75 25.07
C GLN A 162 13.69 7.92 24.74
N THR A 163 12.87 8.41 25.66
CA THR A 163 11.43 8.68 25.42
C THR A 163 11.19 9.93 24.58
N ARG A 164 12.19 10.82 24.44
CA ARG A 164 12.04 12.03 23.60
C ARG A 164 11.80 11.64 22.14
N SER A 165 10.85 12.31 21.51
CA SER A 165 10.47 12.16 20.10
C SER A 165 11.23 13.15 19.19
N PRO A 166 11.26 12.93 17.87
CA PRO A 166 11.71 13.94 16.91
C PRO A 166 11.01 15.30 17.11
N THR A 167 9.70 15.28 17.39
CA THR A 167 8.92 16.49 17.67
C THR A 167 9.44 17.26 18.88
N ASP A 168 9.78 16.58 19.99
CA ASP A 168 10.27 17.24 21.20
C ASP A 168 11.59 17.98 20.95
N ASP A 169 12.48 17.36 20.18
CA ASP A 169 13.82 17.92 19.94
C ASP A 169 13.79 18.98 18.83
N LEU A 170 12.94 18.82 17.81
CA LEU A 170 12.67 19.88 16.83
C LEU A 170 11.95 21.08 17.46
N ASP A 171 11.10 20.88 18.47
CA ASP A 171 10.48 21.98 19.21
C ASP A 171 11.50 22.76 20.07
N VAL A 172 12.56 22.10 20.56
CA VAL A 172 13.71 22.79 21.17
C VAL A 172 14.40 23.70 20.14
N VAL A 173 14.63 23.20 18.92
CA VAL A 173 15.20 23.99 17.83
C VAL A 173 14.29 25.17 17.50
N ARG A 174 12.99 24.94 17.33
CA ARG A 174 11.97 25.97 17.07
C ARG A 174 12.02 27.07 18.12
N ARG A 175 11.92 26.71 19.41
CA ARG A 175 11.96 27.68 20.52
C ARG A 175 13.26 28.46 20.57
N HIS A 176 14.40 27.82 20.25
CA HIS A 176 15.69 28.50 20.19
C HIS A 176 15.73 29.55 19.08
N LEU A 177 15.27 29.21 17.88
CA LEU A 177 15.20 30.14 16.74
C LEU A 177 14.25 31.31 17.00
N MET A 178 13.12 31.05 17.66
CA MET A 178 12.14 32.10 18.00
C MET A 178 12.62 33.05 19.11
N ALA A 179 13.53 32.60 19.99
CA ALA A 179 14.09 33.42 21.06
C ALA A 179 15.27 34.29 20.61
N ALA A 180 15.94 33.95 19.50
CA ALA A 180 17.11 34.67 18.99
C ALA A 180 16.73 36.08 18.52
N LYS A 181 17.49 37.11 18.92
CA LYS A 181 17.25 38.51 18.53
C LYS A 181 18.18 38.97 17.42
N LYS A 182 19.31 38.30 17.26
CA LYS A 182 20.29 38.50 16.19
C LYS A 182 20.89 37.15 15.79
N PRO A 183 21.45 37.01 14.57
CA PRO A 183 22.01 35.75 14.08
C PRO A 183 23.06 35.14 15.01
N GLY A 184 23.85 35.98 15.69
CA GLY A 184 24.86 35.52 16.66
C GLY A 184 24.30 34.95 17.97
N ASP A 185 22.99 35.00 18.21
CA ASP A 185 22.34 34.36 19.37
C ASP A 185 21.98 32.88 19.07
N ILE A 186 22.06 32.46 17.80
CA ILE A 186 21.74 31.09 17.40
C ILE A 186 22.92 30.18 17.76
N ASP A 187 22.67 29.15 18.56
CA ASP A 187 23.69 28.17 18.93
C ASP A 187 23.88 27.18 17.76
N PRO A 188 25.09 27.08 17.19
CA PRO A 188 25.39 26.13 16.13
C PRO A 188 25.09 24.67 16.51
N ALA A 189 25.20 24.31 17.79
CA ALA A 189 24.91 22.95 18.26
C ALA A 189 23.41 22.63 18.18
N VAL A 190 22.54 23.62 18.44
CA VAL A 190 21.08 23.46 18.29
C VAL A 190 20.68 23.35 16.82
N VAL A 191 21.32 24.12 15.94
CA VAL A 191 21.13 24.00 14.48
C VAL A 191 21.57 22.62 14.00
N GLN A 192 22.72 22.14 14.48
CA GLN A 192 23.23 20.82 14.12
C GLN A 192 22.30 19.70 14.62
N LEU A 193 21.78 19.80 15.84
CA LEU A 193 20.78 18.85 16.36
C LEU A 193 19.55 18.78 15.43
N GLY A 194 19.02 19.92 14.99
CA GLY A 194 17.90 19.94 14.05
C GLY A 194 18.21 19.27 12.72
N LEU A 195 19.41 19.52 12.16
CA LEU A 195 19.87 18.84 10.94
C LEU A 195 20.06 17.34 11.16
N ASP A 196 20.59 16.93 12.31
CA ASP A 196 20.79 15.52 12.63
C ASP A 196 19.47 14.77 12.75
N ILE A 197 18.43 15.39 13.28
CA ILE A 197 17.07 14.82 13.31
C ILE A 197 16.51 14.69 11.89
N LEU A 198 16.55 15.78 11.11
CA LEU A 198 15.96 15.80 9.76
C LEU A 198 16.67 14.84 8.81
N GLU A 199 18.00 14.74 8.89
CA GLU A 199 18.81 13.88 8.04
C GLU A 199 18.99 12.44 8.57
N GLY A 200 18.55 12.17 9.79
CA GLY A 200 18.69 10.86 10.46
C GLY A 200 20.14 10.53 10.83
N ASN A 201 20.94 11.52 11.20
CA ASN A 201 22.29 11.30 11.70
C ASN A 201 22.26 10.70 13.12
N PRO A 202 23.35 10.04 13.57
CA PRO A 202 23.40 9.49 14.91
C PRO A 202 23.25 10.57 16.00
N ILE A 203 22.34 10.34 16.95
CA ILE A 203 22.14 11.20 18.12
C ILE A 203 22.22 10.31 19.36
N ALA A 204 23.14 10.64 20.27
CA ALA A 204 23.32 9.87 21.49
C ALA A 204 22.04 9.87 22.36
N ASP A 205 21.75 8.73 22.99
CA ASP A 205 20.64 8.56 23.93
C ASP A 205 19.26 8.95 23.36
N ARG A 206 19.03 8.68 22.06
CA ARG A 206 17.72 8.80 21.40
C ARG A 206 17.30 7.51 20.74
N SER A 207 16.08 7.07 21.02
CA SER A 207 15.49 5.88 20.38
C SER A 207 15.26 6.08 18.88
N TYR A 208 14.99 7.32 18.46
CA TYR A 208 14.82 7.68 17.05
C TYR A 208 16.14 7.94 16.30
N SER A 209 17.30 7.78 16.95
CA SER A 209 18.59 7.99 16.30
C SER A 209 18.72 7.11 15.05
N GLY A 210 18.99 7.73 13.90
CA GLY A 210 19.09 7.04 12.62
C GLY A 210 17.81 7.03 11.77
N PHE A 211 16.66 7.48 12.31
CA PHE A 211 15.40 7.63 11.59
C PHE A 211 15.30 9.07 11.04
N PRO A 212 15.48 9.29 9.73
CA PRO A 212 15.39 10.63 9.17
C PRO A 212 13.92 11.05 9.02
N VAL A 213 13.63 12.31 9.35
CA VAL A 213 12.33 12.94 9.05
C VAL A 213 12.24 13.34 7.57
N LEU A 214 13.39 13.52 6.89
CA LEU A 214 13.46 13.57 5.44
C LEU A 214 13.49 12.14 4.91
N HIS A 215 12.47 11.71 4.19
CA HIS A 215 12.32 10.33 3.71
C HIS A 215 13.09 10.09 2.41
N TYR A 216 14.39 10.40 2.43
CA TYR A 216 15.29 10.29 1.27
C TYR A 216 16.07 8.97 1.24
N ASN A 217 15.96 8.13 2.28
CA ASN A 217 16.79 6.94 2.47
C ASN A 217 16.07 5.60 2.28
N GLY A 218 14.88 5.60 1.67
CA GLY A 218 14.09 4.40 1.35
C GLY A 218 14.90 3.22 0.78
N PRO A 219 15.84 3.43 -0.16
CA PRO A 219 16.69 2.36 -0.71
C PRO A 219 17.56 1.59 0.30
N LEU A 220 17.74 2.14 1.52
CA LEU A 220 18.49 1.50 2.60
C LEU A 220 17.59 0.79 3.62
N LYS A 221 16.28 0.93 3.52
CA LYS A 221 15.29 0.34 4.43
C LYS A 221 14.86 -1.06 3.97
N ILE A 222 15.81 -1.91 3.62
CA ILE A 222 15.58 -3.27 3.14
C ILE A 222 16.14 -4.25 4.14
N LYS A 223 15.34 -5.21 4.58
CA LYS A 223 15.78 -6.30 5.46
C LYS A 223 15.42 -7.66 4.90
N SER A 224 16.32 -8.61 5.07
CA SER A 224 16.11 -9.99 4.65
C SER A 224 15.72 -10.84 5.84
N VAL A 225 14.82 -11.80 5.61
CA VAL A 225 14.58 -12.86 6.59
C VAL A 225 15.86 -13.69 6.73
N ASP A 226 16.32 -13.90 7.96
CA ASP A 226 17.44 -14.79 8.24
C ASP A 226 16.98 -16.25 8.02
N PRO A 227 17.62 -17.02 7.14
CA PRO A 227 17.13 -18.36 6.77
C PRO A 227 17.27 -19.40 7.89
N VAL A 228 18.13 -19.16 8.89
CA VAL A 228 18.41 -20.12 9.98
C VAL A 228 17.41 -19.95 11.12
N SER A 229 17.29 -18.72 11.62
CA SER A 229 16.33 -18.33 12.66
C SER A 229 14.92 -18.09 12.12
N ARG A 230 14.77 -18.03 10.79
CA ARG A 230 13.51 -17.72 10.07
C ARG A 230 12.86 -16.44 10.56
N THR A 231 13.67 -15.44 10.91
CA THR A 231 13.21 -14.19 11.52
C THR A 231 13.74 -12.98 10.76
N VAL A 232 12.90 -11.98 10.56
CA VAL A 232 13.32 -10.62 10.18
C VAL A 232 13.04 -9.68 11.36
N GLU A 233 14.02 -8.83 11.69
CA GLU A 233 13.89 -7.86 12.78
C GLU A 233 13.53 -6.48 12.24
N VAL A 234 12.44 -5.88 12.71
CA VAL A 234 11.94 -4.55 12.29
C VAL A 234 11.92 -3.63 13.50
N ASN A 235 12.52 -2.44 13.38
CA ASN A 235 12.47 -1.43 14.43
C ASN A 235 11.52 -0.30 14.02
N GLN A 236 10.68 0.13 14.95
CA GLN A 236 9.75 1.23 14.74
C GLN A 236 9.80 2.21 15.91
N ILE A 237 9.61 3.49 15.60
CA ILE A 237 9.34 4.53 16.59
C ILE A 237 7.92 5.05 16.39
N TRP A 238 7.19 5.21 17.50
CA TRP A 238 5.79 5.64 17.50
C TRP A 238 5.70 6.91 18.34
N PHE A 239 5.19 7.99 17.76
CA PHE A 239 5.01 9.30 18.40
C PHE A 239 3.84 10.03 17.72
N ASP A 240 3.46 11.22 18.19
CA ASP A 240 2.53 12.17 17.53
C ASP A 240 2.09 11.75 16.13
N THR A 241 0.88 11.34 15.76
CA THR A 241 0.51 11.05 14.33
C THR A 241 1.48 10.25 13.40
N HIS A 242 2.60 9.68 13.88
CA HIS A 242 3.69 9.16 13.05
C HIS A 242 4.11 7.78 13.56
N ILE A 243 4.38 6.91 12.59
CA ILE A 243 5.13 5.66 12.78
C ILE A 243 6.26 5.73 11.78
N GLU A 244 7.50 5.64 12.26
CA GLU A 244 8.67 5.53 11.38
C GLU A 244 9.29 4.15 11.55
N SER A 245 9.65 3.51 10.45
CA SER A 245 10.35 2.23 10.46
C SER A 245 11.73 2.31 9.81
N ASP A 246 12.63 1.45 10.29
CA ASP A 246 13.90 1.20 9.62
C ASP A 246 13.77 0.20 8.45
N THR A 247 12.54 -0.29 8.20
CA THR A 247 12.24 -1.30 7.18
C THR A 247 11.02 -0.88 6.36
N MET A 248 11.22 -0.76 5.06
CA MET A 248 10.20 -0.49 4.05
C MET A 248 9.99 -1.72 3.15
N TYR A 249 11.05 -2.52 2.95
CA TYR A 249 10.95 -3.78 2.22
C TYR A 249 11.50 -4.95 3.01
N VAL A 250 10.76 -6.06 2.98
CA VAL A 250 11.20 -7.35 3.51
C VAL A 250 11.52 -8.28 2.34
N ASP A 251 12.74 -8.77 2.28
CA ASP A 251 13.14 -9.85 1.39
C ASP A 251 12.81 -11.21 2.01
N SER A 252 11.68 -11.78 1.58
CA SER A 252 11.20 -13.08 2.05
C SER A 252 11.79 -14.28 1.29
N ARG A 253 12.56 -14.05 0.22
CA ARG A 253 13.10 -15.11 -0.65
C ARG A 253 13.85 -16.22 0.11
N PRO A 254 14.63 -15.94 1.19
CA PRO A 254 15.36 -16.97 1.92
C PRO A 254 14.49 -18.02 2.62
N VAL A 255 13.24 -17.69 2.96
CA VAL A 255 12.29 -18.61 3.62
C VAL A 255 11.11 -19.00 2.72
N GLU A 256 11.13 -18.52 1.49
CA GLU A 256 10.13 -18.82 0.47
C GLU A 256 10.51 -20.05 -0.36
N ARG A 257 11.82 -20.32 -0.51
CA ARG A 257 12.36 -21.47 -1.26
C ARG A 257 12.71 -22.63 -0.32
N ILE A 258 12.49 -23.87 -0.76
CA ILE A 258 12.99 -25.05 -0.04
C ILE A 258 14.52 -25.03 -0.06
N ALA A 259 15.16 -25.11 1.11
CA ALA A 259 16.61 -25.07 1.32
C ALA A 259 17.43 -26.15 0.56
N ASN A 260 16.79 -27.07 -0.17
CA ASN A 260 17.41 -28.18 -0.90
C ASN A 260 17.25 -28.13 -2.43
N SER A 261 16.62 -27.09 -3.00
CA SER A 261 16.68 -26.89 -4.46
C SER A 261 18.03 -26.25 -4.80
N GLY A 262 18.99 -27.07 -5.23
CA GLY A 262 20.41 -26.71 -5.40
C GLY A 262 20.69 -25.27 -5.82
N ASP A 263 21.66 -24.67 -5.14
CA ASP A 263 22.13 -23.28 -5.17
C ASP A 263 22.40 -22.70 -6.57
N ASN A 264 21.35 -22.47 -7.35
CA ASN A 264 21.42 -21.59 -8.49
C ASN A 264 20.49 -20.39 -8.23
N PRO A 265 21.03 -19.22 -7.84
CA PRO A 265 20.24 -18.00 -7.71
C PRO A 265 19.59 -17.57 -9.04
N ALA A 266 20.00 -18.16 -10.18
CA ALA A 266 19.35 -17.98 -11.46
C ALA A 266 18.15 -18.92 -11.70
N THR A 267 17.90 -19.93 -10.84
CA THR A 267 16.68 -20.75 -10.93
C THR A 267 15.48 -19.87 -10.57
N PRO A 268 14.57 -19.62 -11.51
CA PRO A 268 13.46 -18.72 -11.28
C PRO A 268 12.48 -19.27 -10.23
N LEU A 269 11.77 -18.38 -9.53
CA LEU A 269 10.73 -18.75 -8.54
C LEU A 269 9.56 -19.57 -9.13
N TRP A 270 9.53 -19.83 -10.44
CA TRP A 270 8.43 -20.52 -11.13
C TRP A 270 8.51 -22.06 -11.11
N GLU A 271 9.63 -22.68 -10.70
CA GLU A 271 9.81 -24.15 -10.73
C GLU A 271 9.44 -24.92 -9.44
N GLY A 272 8.62 -24.33 -8.57
CA GLY A 272 7.68 -25.15 -7.78
C GLY A 272 8.25 -25.94 -6.59
N GLN A 273 9.16 -25.36 -5.82
CA GLN A 273 9.43 -25.82 -4.45
C GLN A 273 9.43 -24.64 -3.48
N TRP A 274 8.23 -24.39 -2.94
CA TRP A 274 8.01 -23.37 -1.91
C TRP A 274 8.16 -24.00 -0.53
N ASP A 275 8.85 -23.31 0.36
CA ASP A 275 8.91 -23.69 1.77
C ASP A 275 7.65 -23.18 2.49
N ASP A 276 6.91 -24.12 3.08
CA ASP A 276 5.71 -23.86 3.87
C ASP A 276 6.02 -23.70 5.38
N GLY A 277 7.30 -23.65 5.74
CA GLY A 277 7.74 -23.51 7.11
C GLY A 277 7.42 -22.15 7.74
N GLU A 278 7.17 -22.15 9.04
CA GLU A 278 6.89 -20.96 9.84
C GLU A 278 8.05 -19.96 9.81
N TRP A 279 7.75 -18.68 9.64
CA TRP A 279 8.73 -17.61 9.81
C TRP A 279 8.11 -16.47 10.61
N TYR A 280 8.96 -15.56 11.08
CA TYR A 280 8.60 -14.60 12.10
C TYR A 280 9.03 -13.19 11.69
N THR A 281 8.20 -12.20 12.03
CA THR A 281 8.66 -10.82 12.12
C THR A 281 8.83 -10.48 13.59
N LYS A 282 10.05 -10.10 13.98
CA LYS A 282 10.37 -9.59 15.30
C LYS A 282 10.28 -8.06 15.25
N TYR A 283 9.30 -7.49 15.93
CA TYR A 283 9.15 -6.05 16.05
C TYR A 283 9.80 -5.56 17.34
N ASN A 284 10.59 -4.49 17.24
CA ASN A 284 11.00 -3.67 18.36
C ASN A 284 10.32 -2.30 18.22
N VAL A 285 9.29 -2.06 19.01
CA VAL A 285 8.49 -0.83 18.96
C VAL A 285 8.87 0.08 20.11
N TYR A 286 9.46 1.22 19.81
CA TYR A 286 9.83 2.25 20.77
C TYR A 286 8.71 3.30 20.81
N VAL A 287 7.97 3.31 21.92
CA VAL A 287 6.83 4.23 22.10
C VAL A 287 7.33 5.49 22.80
N LEU A 288 7.52 6.54 22.02
CA LEU A 288 8.07 7.81 22.50
C LEU A 288 6.95 8.68 23.08
N ASN A 289 7.28 9.89 23.55
CA ASN A 289 6.30 10.86 24.03
C ASN A 289 5.14 11.01 23.02
N ARG A 290 3.90 10.93 23.50
CA ARG A 290 2.68 11.03 22.68
C ARG A 290 2.52 9.89 21.67
N GLY A 291 3.23 8.78 21.89
CA GLY A 291 3.20 7.57 21.07
C GLY A 291 2.19 6.51 21.51
N HIS A 292 1.50 6.70 22.63
CA HIS A 292 0.51 5.75 23.18
C HIS A 292 -0.45 5.22 22.11
N GLU A 293 -0.52 3.89 21.96
CA GLU A 293 -1.21 3.25 20.84
C GLU A 293 -1.43 1.75 21.05
N ASP A 294 -2.26 1.13 20.21
CA ASP A 294 -2.39 -0.32 20.12
C ASP A 294 -1.59 -0.86 18.93
N PHE A 295 -0.68 -1.81 19.17
CA PHE A 295 0.08 -2.48 18.13
C PHE A 295 -0.84 -3.41 17.33
N ALA A 296 -1.11 -3.04 16.07
CA ALA A 296 -1.98 -3.78 15.17
C ALA A 296 -1.33 -3.95 13.80
N SER A 297 -0.48 -4.98 13.66
CA SER A 297 0.08 -5.34 12.36
C SER A 297 -0.96 -6.07 11.50
N PHE A 298 -1.09 -5.63 10.26
CA PHE A 298 -2.17 -5.99 9.34
C PHE A 298 -1.62 -6.47 7.99
N PRO A 299 -1.23 -7.75 7.87
CA PRO A 299 -0.76 -8.32 6.62
C PRO A 299 -1.85 -8.31 5.56
N MET A 300 -1.45 -7.97 4.34
CA MET A 300 -2.20 -8.25 3.12
C MET A 300 -1.65 -9.54 2.51
N LEU A 301 -2.52 -10.51 2.30
CA LEU A 301 -2.14 -11.82 1.78
C LEU A 301 -2.70 -12.05 0.38
N TYR A 302 -1.88 -12.62 -0.47
CA TYR A 302 -2.34 -13.25 -1.70
C TYR A 302 -3.02 -14.59 -1.43
N ASP A 303 -3.77 -15.07 -2.41
CA ASP A 303 -4.19 -16.46 -2.51
C ASP A 303 -3.00 -17.36 -2.87
N ASP A 304 -3.18 -18.68 -2.86
CA ASP A 304 -2.08 -19.61 -3.13
C ASP A 304 -1.65 -19.52 -4.60
N PRO A 305 -0.44 -19.00 -4.90
CA PRO A 305 0.05 -18.96 -6.26
C PRO A 305 0.26 -20.37 -6.84
N LYS A 306 0.29 -21.44 -6.04
CA LYS A 306 0.32 -22.84 -6.53
C LYS A 306 -1.01 -23.28 -7.14
N GLU A 307 -2.11 -22.65 -6.75
CA GLU A 307 -3.47 -23.11 -7.06
C GLU A 307 -4.17 -22.23 -8.07
N VAL A 308 -3.75 -20.96 -8.14
CA VAL A 308 -4.28 -19.98 -9.07
C VAL A 308 -3.47 -19.97 -10.36
N VAL A 309 -4.04 -20.57 -11.42
CA VAL A 309 -3.39 -20.65 -12.74
C VAL A 309 -4.23 -19.92 -13.78
N LEU A 310 -3.84 -18.70 -14.16
CA LEU A 310 -4.48 -17.97 -15.25
C LEU A 310 -3.60 -18.02 -16.50
N GLY A 311 -4.16 -18.47 -17.62
CA GLY A 311 -3.44 -18.56 -18.89
C GLY A 311 -2.24 -19.52 -18.86
N GLY A 312 -2.28 -20.54 -17.99
CA GLY A 312 -1.19 -21.50 -17.81
C GLY A 312 -0.06 -21.01 -16.90
N GLN A 313 -0.28 -19.94 -16.13
CA GLN A 313 0.72 -19.39 -15.20
C GLN A 313 0.14 -19.12 -13.82
N ASN A 314 0.95 -19.39 -12.80
CA ASN A 314 0.69 -19.01 -11.43
C ASN A 314 0.50 -17.49 -11.33
N GLN A 315 -0.54 -17.04 -10.62
CA GLN A 315 -0.80 -15.61 -10.40
C GLN A 315 -0.91 -15.30 -8.91
N PHE A 316 -0.49 -14.08 -8.55
CA PHE A 316 -0.74 -13.53 -7.22
C PHE A 316 -2.05 -12.76 -7.26
N ILE A 317 -3.11 -13.36 -6.74
CA ILE A 317 -4.43 -12.74 -6.62
C ILE A 317 -4.66 -12.32 -5.17
N PRO A 318 -5.10 -11.09 -4.89
CA PRO A 318 -5.45 -10.68 -3.55
C PRO A 318 -6.52 -11.58 -2.91
N ASN A 319 -6.24 -12.09 -1.71
CA ASN A 319 -7.19 -12.84 -0.91
C ASN A 319 -7.64 -11.96 0.26
N VAL A 320 -7.03 -12.16 1.43
CA VAL A 320 -7.51 -11.63 2.69
C VAL A 320 -6.43 -10.85 3.40
N SER A 321 -6.86 -9.86 4.17
CA SER A 321 -6.05 -9.17 5.15
C SER A 321 -6.64 -9.42 6.52
N LEU A 322 -5.79 -9.44 7.54
CA LEU A 322 -6.22 -9.78 8.89
C LEU A 322 -5.41 -9.04 9.95
N ASP A 323 -5.99 -8.83 11.13
CA ASP A 323 -5.21 -8.43 12.29
C ASP A 323 -4.40 -9.61 12.80
N GLN A 324 -3.08 -9.41 12.93
CA GLN A 324 -2.21 -10.39 13.57
C GLN A 324 -2.25 -10.31 15.09
N THR A 325 -2.45 -9.09 15.61
CA THR A 325 -2.57 -8.81 17.04
C THR A 325 -3.21 -7.42 17.24
N PHE A 326 -3.62 -7.12 18.47
CA PHE A 326 -4.11 -5.80 18.88
C PHE A 326 -3.66 -5.55 20.32
N PHE A 327 -2.38 -5.21 20.50
CA PHE A 327 -1.74 -5.20 21.82
C PHE A 327 -1.53 -3.76 22.32
N PRO A 328 -2.04 -3.38 23.51
CA PRO A 328 -1.87 -2.02 24.01
C PRO A 328 -0.41 -1.72 24.40
N MET A 329 0.09 -0.56 23.95
CA MET A 329 1.44 -0.10 24.22
C MET A 329 1.45 1.30 24.86
N GLU A 330 2.10 1.42 26.01
CA GLU A 330 2.25 2.67 26.76
C GLU A 330 3.50 3.45 26.35
N GLU A 331 3.39 4.78 26.36
CA GLU A 331 4.55 5.66 26.15
C GLU A 331 5.66 5.43 27.18
N GLY A 332 6.90 5.68 26.77
CA GLY A 332 8.08 5.48 27.62
C GLY A 332 8.55 4.04 27.72
N ASN A 333 8.07 3.15 26.86
CA ASN A 333 8.50 1.75 26.82
C ASN A 333 8.93 1.33 25.41
N LYS A 334 9.85 0.37 25.36
CA LYS A 334 10.10 -0.47 24.20
C LYS A 334 9.33 -1.78 24.38
N TYR A 335 8.56 -2.16 23.37
CA TYR A 335 7.91 -3.47 23.27
C TYR A 335 8.62 -4.32 22.23
N THR A 336 8.86 -5.60 22.55
CA THR A 336 9.35 -6.59 21.58
C THR A 336 8.31 -7.67 21.38
N PHE A 337 7.90 -7.85 20.12
CA PHE A 337 6.92 -8.85 19.70
C PHE A 337 7.55 -9.79 18.69
N TYR A 338 7.22 -11.07 18.75
CA TYR A 338 7.38 -11.97 17.61
C TYR A 338 5.99 -12.29 17.06
N ILE A 339 5.82 -12.02 15.76
CA ILE A 339 4.57 -12.27 15.06
C ILE A 339 4.78 -13.39 14.04
N LYS A 340 4.06 -14.49 14.23
CA LYS A 340 4.00 -15.61 13.28
C LYS A 340 3.44 -15.13 11.96
N GLN A 341 4.11 -15.48 10.87
CA GLN A 341 3.67 -15.16 9.52
C GLN A 341 3.15 -16.44 8.83
N PRO A 342 2.17 -16.31 7.91
CA PRO A 342 1.84 -17.38 6.99
C PRO A 342 3.03 -17.68 6.07
N PRO A 343 3.04 -18.82 5.34
CA PRO A 343 4.12 -19.13 4.41
C PRO A 343 4.43 -17.95 3.49
N ALA A 344 5.72 -17.67 3.29
CA ALA A 344 6.18 -16.44 2.63
C ALA A 344 5.59 -16.23 1.22
N ARG A 345 5.16 -17.30 0.53
CA ARG A 345 4.51 -17.19 -0.78
C ARG A 345 3.23 -16.34 -0.77
N PHE A 346 2.50 -16.32 0.35
CA PHE A 346 1.25 -15.55 0.49
C PHE A 346 1.51 -14.08 0.85
N PHE A 347 2.70 -13.75 1.35
CA PHE A 347 2.99 -12.43 1.89
C PHE A 347 3.12 -11.37 0.79
N ASN A 348 2.26 -10.36 0.84
CA ASN A 348 2.39 -9.14 0.02
C ASN A 348 3.05 -8.01 0.82
N LEU A 349 2.35 -7.49 1.82
CA LEU A 349 2.81 -6.38 2.64
C LEU A 349 2.17 -6.46 4.03
N THR A 350 2.67 -5.69 4.99
CA THR A 350 2.03 -5.52 6.31
C THR A 350 1.90 -4.04 6.59
N TYR A 351 0.69 -3.60 6.91
CA TYR A 351 0.48 -2.27 7.51
C TYR A 351 0.67 -2.32 9.02
N HIS A 352 1.10 -1.22 9.59
CA HIS A 352 1.12 -0.97 11.03
C HIS A 352 0.24 0.24 11.30
N TRP A 353 -0.87 0.01 11.99
CA TRP A 353 -1.88 1.02 12.23
C TRP A 353 -1.71 1.65 13.62
N GLY A 354 -1.80 2.97 13.67
CA GLY A 354 -2.06 3.71 14.90
C GLY A 354 -3.54 4.10 14.99
N TRP A 355 -4.35 3.21 15.57
CA TRP A 355 -5.80 3.34 15.58
C TRP A 355 -6.34 4.52 16.38
N ARG A 356 -5.64 4.94 17.44
CA ARG A 356 -6.05 6.07 18.27
C ARG A 356 -5.76 7.43 17.65
N MET A 357 -4.83 7.47 16.70
CA MET A 357 -4.48 8.66 15.92
C MET A 357 -4.49 8.36 14.41
N HIS A 358 -5.61 7.81 13.95
CA HIS A 358 -5.86 7.46 12.55
C HIS A 358 -6.48 8.64 11.79
N PRO A 359 -6.26 8.89 10.49
CA PRO A 359 -5.45 8.11 9.54
C PRO A 359 -3.95 8.37 9.43
N PRO A 360 -3.34 9.45 9.99
CA PRO A 360 -1.98 9.79 9.62
C PRO A 360 -0.94 8.85 10.24
N ARG A 361 -1.28 8.17 11.34
CA ARG A 361 -0.38 7.24 12.02
C ARG A 361 -0.46 5.86 11.36
N VAL A 362 0.25 5.72 10.24
CA VAL A 362 0.36 4.46 9.50
C VAL A 362 1.74 4.33 8.86
N GLN A 363 2.26 3.11 8.86
CA GLN A 363 3.44 2.72 8.10
C GLN A 363 3.18 1.36 7.43
N ALA A 364 3.98 0.99 6.43
CA ALA A 364 3.92 -0.34 5.84
C ALA A 364 5.31 -0.83 5.44
N HIS A 365 5.53 -2.15 5.55
CA HIS A 365 6.60 -2.80 4.79
C HIS A 365 6.00 -3.73 3.74
N GLU A 366 6.66 -3.84 2.59
CA GLU A 366 6.21 -4.67 1.48
C GLU A 366 7.25 -5.74 1.11
N ASN A 367 6.79 -6.83 0.52
CA ASN A 367 7.64 -7.90 0.03
C ASN A 367 8.48 -7.43 -1.16
N LEU A 368 9.79 -7.39 -0.98
CA LEU A 368 10.77 -6.97 -2.00
C LEU A 368 10.64 -7.81 -3.29
N ALA A 369 10.34 -9.10 -3.15
CA ALA A 369 10.28 -10.06 -4.25
C ALA A 369 9.02 -9.90 -5.12
N ARG A 370 8.05 -9.09 -4.68
CA ARG A 370 6.79 -8.83 -5.39
C ARG A 370 6.90 -7.58 -6.27
N GLY A 371 8.04 -7.40 -6.93
CA GLY A 371 8.36 -6.19 -7.68
C GLY A 371 7.62 -6.02 -9.02
N PHE A 372 8.25 -5.29 -9.94
CA PHE A 372 7.63 -4.78 -11.17
C PHE A 372 8.16 -5.47 -12.42
N VAL A 373 7.47 -5.28 -13.54
CA VAL A 373 8.00 -5.59 -14.88
C VAL A 373 8.23 -4.29 -15.66
N VAL A 374 9.49 -3.89 -15.78
CA VAL A 374 9.91 -2.65 -16.47
C VAL A 374 10.64 -3.03 -17.75
N ASN A 375 10.19 -2.53 -18.91
CA ASN A 375 10.77 -2.86 -20.22
C ASN A 375 10.91 -4.39 -20.47
N GLY A 376 9.94 -5.18 -19.98
CA GLY A 376 9.96 -6.64 -20.07
C GLY A 376 10.95 -7.35 -19.14
N GLN A 377 11.65 -6.61 -18.27
CA GLN A 377 12.54 -7.13 -17.23
C GLN A 377 11.84 -7.10 -15.88
N ALA A 378 11.89 -8.20 -15.14
CA ALA A 378 11.46 -8.20 -13.75
C ALA A 378 12.49 -7.44 -12.90
N VAL A 379 12.01 -6.52 -12.06
CA VAL A 379 12.82 -5.73 -11.13
C VAL A 379 12.24 -5.87 -9.73
N ASP A 380 13.08 -5.75 -8.70
CA ASP A 380 12.65 -5.80 -7.31
C ASP A 380 11.75 -4.59 -6.96
N ARG A 381 10.97 -4.71 -5.89
CA ARG A 381 9.98 -3.68 -5.51
C ARG A 381 10.60 -2.32 -5.17
N ASP A 382 11.86 -2.30 -4.77
CA ASP A 382 12.60 -1.07 -4.45
C ASP A 382 13.16 -0.32 -5.67
N PHE A 383 12.81 -0.76 -6.88
CA PHE A 383 13.33 -0.18 -8.12
C PHE A 383 13.11 1.33 -8.21
N PHE A 384 11.88 1.82 -7.98
CA PHE A 384 11.55 3.23 -8.10
C PHE A 384 12.23 4.08 -7.03
N GLU A 385 12.32 3.57 -5.80
CA GLU A 385 13.09 4.16 -4.71
C GLU A 385 14.57 4.35 -5.08
N LYS A 386 15.22 3.31 -5.62
CA LYS A 386 16.61 3.38 -6.07
C LYS A 386 16.81 4.35 -7.24
N GLN A 387 15.83 4.43 -8.16
CA GLN A 387 15.87 5.37 -9.27
C GLN A 387 15.75 6.83 -8.81
N THR A 388 14.88 7.09 -7.83
CA THR A 388 14.64 8.42 -7.27
C THR A 388 15.80 8.87 -6.39
N PHE A 389 16.14 8.11 -5.35
CA PHE A 389 17.08 8.56 -4.31
C PHE A 389 18.51 8.03 -4.50
N GLY A 390 18.74 7.16 -5.48
CA GLY A 390 20.01 6.47 -5.67
C GLY A 390 20.15 5.23 -4.78
N VAL A 391 21.09 4.34 -5.12
CA VAL A 391 21.25 3.04 -4.42
C VAL A 391 21.69 3.20 -2.97
N ASN A 392 22.54 4.19 -2.68
CA ASN A 392 22.95 4.51 -1.31
C ASN A 392 22.98 6.04 -1.12
N PRO A 393 21.84 6.63 -0.75
CA PRO A 393 21.74 8.07 -0.55
C PRO A 393 22.57 8.59 0.63
N ARG A 394 23.10 7.70 1.49
CA ARG A 394 23.95 8.08 2.63
C ARG A 394 25.43 7.83 2.38
N ALA A 395 25.83 7.45 1.17
CA ALA A 395 27.22 7.12 0.85
C ALA A 395 28.19 8.29 1.06
N ASN A 396 27.75 9.52 0.79
CA ASN A 396 28.48 10.75 1.01
C ASN A 396 27.53 11.95 0.95
N GLU A 397 28.03 13.14 1.28
CA GLU A 397 27.24 14.38 1.27
C GLU A 397 26.59 14.68 -0.09
N GLN A 398 27.30 14.45 -1.20
CA GLN A 398 26.75 14.71 -2.53
C GLN A 398 25.57 13.77 -2.84
N ALA A 399 25.68 12.48 -2.52
CA ALA A 399 24.61 11.52 -2.69
C ALA A 399 23.38 11.90 -1.85
N LYS A 400 23.60 12.32 -0.60
CA LYS A 400 22.54 12.79 0.30
C LYS A 400 21.84 14.02 -0.24
N LEU A 401 22.59 15.03 -0.68
CA LEU A 401 22.02 16.24 -1.25
C LEU A 401 21.27 15.97 -2.57
N ASN A 402 21.76 15.06 -3.40
CA ASN A 402 21.05 14.63 -4.62
C ASN A 402 19.71 13.98 -4.28
N ALA A 403 19.68 13.07 -3.29
CA ALA A 403 18.46 12.42 -2.84
C ALA A 403 17.46 13.42 -2.23
N ILE A 404 17.91 14.29 -1.31
CA ILE A 404 17.07 15.35 -0.72
C ILE A 404 16.56 16.33 -1.79
N SER A 405 17.32 16.53 -2.88
CA SER A 405 16.89 17.40 -3.98
C SER A 405 15.69 16.85 -4.76
N MET A 406 15.33 15.57 -4.60
CA MET A 406 14.14 14.97 -5.20
C MET A 406 12.86 15.32 -4.44
N ILE A 407 12.97 15.59 -3.14
CA ILE A 407 11.84 16.01 -2.30
C ILE A 407 11.43 17.42 -2.72
N GLY A 408 10.12 17.69 -2.77
CA GLY A 408 9.53 18.96 -3.14
C GLY A 408 9.88 20.10 -2.19
N ASP A 409 9.99 21.32 -2.70
CA ASP A 409 10.33 22.51 -1.88
C ASP A 409 9.17 22.95 -0.96
N LEU A 410 7.95 22.45 -1.19
CA LEU A 410 6.82 22.67 -0.29
C LEU A 410 6.75 21.65 0.85
N ALA A 411 7.59 20.61 0.84
CA ALA A 411 7.60 19.62 1.91
C ALA A 411 8.00 20.27 3.24
N PRO A 412 7.18 20.15 4.30
CA PRO A 412 7.47 20.77 5.61
C PRO A 412 8.85 20.40 6.18
N ALA A 413 9.22 19.13 6.13
CA ALA A 413 10.54 18.65 6.57
C ALA A 413 11.69 19.30 5.77
N LYS A 414 11.53 19.45 4.45
CA LYS A 414 12.54 20.09 3.59
C LYS A 414 12.66 21.58 3.85
N ARG A 415 11.57 22.28 4.14
CA ARG A 415 11.59 23.71 4.52
C ARG A 415 12.31 23.95 5.85
N MET A 416 12.05 23.11 6.85
CA MET A 416 12.82 23.11 8.10
C MET A 416 14.31 22.88 7.82
N TRP A 417 14.64 21.88 7.00
CA TRP A 417 16.02 21.56 6.62
C TRP A 417 16.70 22.71 5.88
N SER A 418 16.07 23.29 4.86
CA SER A 418 16.61 24.42 4.10
C SER A 418 16.84 25.65 4.97
N THR A 419 15.95 25.90 5.92
CA THR A 419 16.11 26.95 6.93
C THR A 419 17.38 26.73 7.75
N LEU A 420 17.55 25.53 8.33
CA LEU A 420 18.74 25.22 9.14
C LEU A 420 20.03 25.24 8.33
N ARG A 421 20.01 24.77 7.08
CA ARG A 421 21.17 24.84 6.16
C ARG A 421 21.55 26.27 5.82
N ARG A 422 20.56 27.15 5.63
CA ARG A 422 20.82 28.59 5.40
C ARG A 422 21.45 29.25 6.63
N ILE A 423 21.02 28.89 7.83
CA ILE A 423 21.65 29.36 9.08
C ILE A 423 23.08 28.82 9.18
N GLN A 424 23.28 27.52 8.96
CA GLN A 424 24.58 26.84 9.03
C GLN A 424 25.60 27.41 8.03
N ALA A 425 25.17 27.79 6.83
CA ALA A 425 26.02 28.42 5.81
C ALA A 425 26.57 29.79 6.23
N GLY A 426 25.99 30.43 7.25
CA GLY A 426 26.39 31.74 7.74
C GLY A 426 25.94 32.89 6.83
N GLY A 427 26.32 34.11 7.21
CA GLY A 427 25.97 35.32 6.44
C GLY A 427 24.51 35.78 6.59
N LEU A 428 23.74 35.19 7.52
CA LEU A 428 22.39 35.62 7.82
C LEU A 428 22.38 37.07 8.32
N LYS A 429 21.55 37.93 7.71
CA LYS A 429 21.34 39.30 8.16
C LYS A 429 20.32 39.33 9.28
N SER A 430 20.46 40.25 10.24
CA SER A 430 19.47 40.41 11.32
C SER A 430 18.06 40.72 10.80
N THR A 431 17.94 41.37 9.64
CA THR A 431 16.66 41.64 8.97
C THR A 431 15.95 40.38 8.48
N ASP A 432 16.69 39.29 8.25
CA ASP A 432 16.16 38.06 7.67
C ASP A 432 15.81 37.03 8.75
N LEU A 433 16.29 37.23 9.98
CA LEU A 433 16.15 36.28 11.09
C LEU A 433 14.68 35.99 11.41
N ALA A 434 13.84 37.02 11.53
CA ALA A 434 12.43 36.86 11.87
C ALA A 434 11.69 35.99 10.82
N GLY A 435 11.98 36.21 9.53
CA GLY A 435 11.38 35.42 8.45
C GLY A 435 11.85 33.97 8.45
N ILE A 436 13.14 33.71 8.72
CA ILE A 436 13.68 32.37 8.83
C ILE A 436 13.09 31.61 10.02
N SER A 437 13.02 32.25 11.19
CA SER A 437 12.44 31.62 12.38
C SER A 437 10.95 31.30 12.20
N SER A 438 10.18 32.23 11.60
CA SER A 438 8.76 32.00 11.26
C SER A 438 8.60 30.84 10.27
N GLU A 439 9.44 30.77 9.24
CA GLU A 439 9.36 29.70 8.25
C GLU A 439 9.65 28.32 8.86
N PHE A 440 10.62 28.22 9.78
CA PHE A 440 10.87 26.98 10.52
C PHE A 440 9.67 26.61 11.39
N GLU A 441 9.14 27.56 12.17
CA GLU A 441 8.01 27.34 13.06
C GLU A 441 6.76 26.88 12.33
N GLU A 442 6.38 27.58 11.27
CA GLU A 442 5.19 27.23 10.51
C GLU A 442 5.38 25.88 9.79
N SER A 443 6.59 25.56 9.33
CA SER A 443 6.90 24.25 8.72
C SER A 443 6.89 23.11 9.75
N PHE A 444 7.28 23.39 10.99
CA PHE A 444 7.16 22.44 12.10
C PHE A 444 5.70 22.07 12.36
N PHE A 445 4.79 23.06 12.35
CA PHE A 445 3.36 22.80 12.53
C PHE A 445 2.71 22.13 11.31
N ASP A 446 3.10 22.50 10.09
CA ASP A 446 2.65 21.80 8.88
C ASP A 446 3.06 20.31 8.91
N TRP A 447 4.29 20.02 9.34
CA TRP A 447 4.80 18.64 9.43
C TRP A 447 3.99 17.80 10.43
N GLY A 448 3.67 18.37 11.59
CA GLY A 448 2.98 17.67 12.68
C GLY A 448 1.53 17.28 12.41
N ASN A 449 0.91 17.72 11.30
CA ASN A 449 -0.49 17.41 11.01
C ASN A 449 -0.69 16.99 9.54
N ARG A 450 -0.68 15.67 9.31
CA ARG A 450 -0.93 15.07 7.98
C ARG A 450 -2.41 15.04 7.57
N ASN A 451 -3.33 15.52 8.41
CA ASN A 451 -4.76 15.68 8.10
C ASN A 451 -5.09 17.09 7.58
N LYS A 452 -4.07 17.89 7.30
CA LYS A 452 -4.17 19.22 6.70
C LYS A 452 -3.16 19.32 5.56
N LEU A 453 -3.53 20.07 4.52
CA LEU A 453 -2.60 20.37 3.44
C LEU A 453 -1.55 21.36 3.95
N PRO A 454 -0.25 21.12 3.73
CA PRO A 454 0.79 22.08 4.08
C PRO A 454 0.63 23.41 3.36
N ARG A 455 1.12 24.51 3.98
CA ARG A 455 1.09 25.85 3.36
C ARG A 455 1.68 25.83 1.95
N GLY A 456 0.98 26.48 1.02
CA GLY A 456 1.38 26.56 -0.40
C GLY A 456 0.80 25.46 -1.27
N ILE A 457 0.15 24.45 -0.70
CA ILE A 457 -0.71 23.53 -1.43
C ILE A 457 -2.12 24.12 -1.50
N PRO A 458 -2.69 24.35 -2.69
CA PRO A 458 -4.03 24.90 -2.81
C PRO A 458 -5.07 23.85 -2.45
N GLU A 459 -6.04 24.23 -1.61
CA GLU A 459 -7.27 23.45 -1.44
C GLU A 459 -8.08 23.48 -2.73
N ASP A 460 -8.69 22.34 -3.09
CA ASP A 460 -9.73 22.31 -4.11
C ASP A 460 -11.11 22.34 -3.45
N PRO A 461 -11.84 23.48 -3.49
CA PRO A 461 -13.14 23.59 -2.83
C PRO A 461 -14.22 22.73 -3.50
N THR A 462 -13.97 22.18 -4.69
CA THR A 462 -14.91 21.31 -5.42
C THR A 462 -14.66 19.83 -5.23
N SER A 463 -13.54 19.46 -4.61
CA SER A 463 -13.21 18.07 -4.31
C SER A 463 -13.75 17.66 -2.94
N ASP A 464 -14.09 16.39 -2.81
CA ASP A 464 -14.46 15.81 -1.52
C ASP A 464 -13.20 15.46 -0.72
N VAL A 465 -12.15 15.00 -1.41
CA VAL A 465 -10.85 14.64 -0.84
C VAL A 465 -9.74 15.29 -1.66
N THR A 466 -8.75 15.89 -0.99
CA THR A 466 -7.50 16.32 -1.61
C THR A 466 -6.33 15.59 -0.95
N LEU A 467 -5.47 14.97 -1.76
CA LEU A 467 -4.25 14.30 -1.32
C LEU A 467 -3.04 15.01 -1.92
N ALA A 468 -2.05 15.31 -1.10
CA ALA A 468 -0.79 15.91 -1.51
C ALA A 468 0.39 15.00 -1.19
N TYR A 469 1.16 14.65 -2.22
CA TYR A 469 2.41 13.90 -2.10
C TYR A 469 3.58 14.87 -1.89
N LEU A 470 4.24 14.76 -0.74
CA LEU A 470 5.37 15.58 -0.32
C LEU A 470 6.29 14.76 0.59
N ASN A 471 7.60 14.77 0.36
CA ASN A 471 8.59 14.06 1.19
C ASN A 471 8.29 12.56 1.35
N ASN A 472 7.93 11.90 0.25
CA ASN A 472 7.57 10.47 0.26
C ASN A 472 6.50 10.16 1.33
N THR A 473 5.56 11.10 1.47
CA THR A 473 4.47 11.09 2.46
C THR A 473 3.21 11.62 1.80
N ILE A 474 2.06 11.21 2.32
CA ILE A 474 0.75 11.74 1.92
C ILE A 474 0.20 12.64 3.03
N TYR A 475 -0.18 13.86 2.64
CA TYR A 475 -1.02 14.78 3.42
C TYR A 475 -2.43 14.75 2.82
N GLY A 476 -3.44 14.50 3.65
CA GLY A 476 -4.83 14.39 3.20
C GLY A 476 -5.72 15.48 3.81
N HIS A 477 -6.72 15.91 3.05
CA HIS A 477 -7.76 16.82 3.51
C HIS A 477 -9.12 16.37 2.97
N ILE A 478 -10.12 16.31 3.84
CA ILE A 478 -11.52 16.11 3.46
C ILE A 478 -12.26 17.43 3.59
N ASN A 479 -12.93 17.84 2.52
CA ASN A 479 -13.66 19.10 2.47
C ASN A 479 -14.76 19.14 3.54
N GLY A 480 -14.76 20.20 4.34
CA GLY A 480 -15.69 20.37 5.47
C GLY A 480 -15.33 19.58 6.73
N TYR A 481 -14.16 18.93 6.79
CA TYR A 481 -13.69 18.18 7.96
C TYR A 481 -12.56 18.91 8.69
N ILE A 482 -12.67 19.06 10.03
CA ILE A 482 -11.76 19.88 10.84
C ILE A 482 -11.16 19.10 12.03
N ASN A 483 -11.55 17.84 12.26
CA ASN A 483 -11.03 17.07 13.39
C ASN A 483 -9.65 16.46 13.09
N ASP A 484 -8.74 16.55 14.06
CA ASP A 484 -7.35 16.10 13.92
C ASP A 484 -7.16 14.61 14.29
N ALA A 485 -8.09 14.01 15.06
CA ALA A 485 -7.90 12.66 15.64
C ALA A 485 -8.43 11.49 14.80
N GLN A 486 -9.41 11.74 13.93
CA GLN A 486 -10.02 10.77 13.01
C GLN A 486 -10.51 11.55 11.81
N VAL A 487 -10.30 11.10 10.58
CA VAL A 487 -10.84 11.75 9.37
C VAL A 487 -11.90 10.84 8.74
N GLU A 488 -13.09 11.39 8.47
CA GLU A 488 -14.26 10.61 8.01
C GLU A 488 -14.82 11.11 6.68
N LEU A 489 -14.94 10.22 5.69
CA LEU A 489 -15.62 10.52 4.42
C LEU A 489 -17.11 10.19 4.53
N ARG A 490 -17.89 11.10 5.13
CA ARG A 490 -19.33 10.88 5.38
C ARG A 490 -20.20 10.76 4.13
N LYS A 491 -19.70 11.18 2.97
CA LYS A 491 -20.45 11.20 1.71
C LYS A 491 -20.80 9.80 1.20
N TRP A 492 -19.92 8.82 1.39
CA TRP A 492 -20.10 7.47 0.88
C TRP A 492 -20.71 6.56 1.94
N THR A 493 -21.99 6.26 1.78
CA THR A 493 -22.75 5.31 2.61
C THR A 493 -23.44 4.24 1.79
N THR A 494 -23.68 4.49 0.51
CA THR A 494 -24.36 3.56 -0.40
C THR A 494 -23.58 3.41 -1.71
N ARG A 495 -23.75 2.27 -2.38
CA ARG A 495 -23.28 2.10 -3.76
C ARG A 495 -23.93 3.12 -4.71
N GLY A 496 -23.21 3.49 -5.76
CA GLY A 496 -23.52 4.60 -6.68
C GLY A 496 -23.02 5.97 -6.20
N THR A 497 -22.46 6.08 -4.99
CA THR A 497 -21.93 7.36 -4.50
C THR A 497 -20.74 7.80 -5.35
N LYS A 498 -20.75 9.07 -5.77
CA LYS A 498 -19.63 9.72 -6.45
C LYS A 498 -18.79 10.54 -5.49
N VAL A 499 -17.49 10.31 -5.48
CA VAL A 499 -16.50 11.02 -4.67
C VAL A 499 -15.45 11.60 -5.60
N ARG A 500 -15.26 12.91 -5.52
CA ARG A 500 -14.23 13.63 -6.26
C ARG A 500 -12.95 13.69 -5.43
N ILE A 501 -11.87 13.19 -6.00
CA ILE A 501 -10.54 13.17 -5.38
C ILE A 501 -9.61 14.02 -6.25
N THR A 502 -8.88 14.93 -5.61
CA THR A 502 -7.77 15.67 -6.22
C THR A 502 -6.45 15.14 -5.68
N LEU A 503 -5.56 14.78 -6.59
CA LEU A 503 -4.20 14.36 -6.31
C LEU A 503 -3.25 15.49 -6.71
N ILE A 504 -2.38 15.89 -5.78
CA ILE A 504 -1.37 16.91 -5.98
C ILE A 504 -0.01 16.29 -5.73
N ASN A 505 0.89 16.38 -6.69
CA ASN A 505 2.29 16.02 -6.49
C ASN A 505 3.14 17.29 -6.38
N GLY A 506 3.79 17.45 -5.23
CA GLY A 506 4.78 18.51 -4.99
C GLY A 506 6.22 18.03 -5.02
N ASP A 507 6.46 16.72 -5.06
CA ASP A 507 7.78 16.10 -5.16
C ASP A 507 8.26 16.05 -6.62
N TYR A 508 9.58 15.95 -6.81
CA TYR A 508 10.22 15.97 -8.14
C TYR A 508 10.41 14.57 -8.75
N TYR A 509 9.55 13.62 -8.37
CA TYR A 509 9.49 12.26 -8.88
C TYR A 509 8.02 11.78 -8.94
N PRO A 510 7.70 10.75 -9.75
CA PRO A 510 6.32 10.32 -9.91
C PRO A 510 5.82 9.51 -8.70
N HIS A 511 4.53 9.62 -8.40
CA HIS A 511 3.85 8.78 -7.40
C HIS A 511 2.76 7.94 -8.07
N GLN A 512 2.53 6.72 -7.58
CA GLN A 512 1.45 5.86 -8.04
C GLN A 512 0.30 5.86 -7.04
N TYR A 513 -0.83 6.48 -7.39
CA TYR A 513 -2.03 6.41 -6.56
C TYR A 513 -2.67 5.02 -6.64
N THR A 514 -2.69 4.32 -5.50
CA THR A 514 -3.44 3.08 -5.34
C THR A 514 -4.53 3.24 -4.28
N ASN A 515 -5.74 2.83 -4.63
CA ASN A 515 -6.86 2.73 -3.69
C ASN A 515 -7.21 1.26 -3.42
N VAL A 516 -7.47 0.89 -2.17
CA VAL A 516 -7.74 -0.49 -1.75
C VAL A 516 -9.12 -0.64 -1.10
N ASP A 517 -9.86 -1.64 -1.56
CA ASP A 517 -11.05 -2.20 -0.93
C ASP A 517 -10.67 -3.03 0.28
N PHE A 518 -11.40 -2.86 1.37
CA PHE A 518 -11.22 -3.60 2.61
C PHE A 518 -12.53 -4.25 3.03
N GLY A 519 -13.01 -5.15 2.18
CA GLY A 519 -14.20 -5.97 2.39
C GLY A 519 -15.52 -5.29 2.00
N GLY A 520 -15.49 -4.13 1.35
CA GLY A 520 -16.68 -3.51 0.80
C GLY A 520 -17.35 -4.39 -0.24
N MET A 521 -16.59 -4.82 -1.26
CA MET A 521 -17.11 -5.63 -2.37
C MET A 521 -17.20 -7.12 -2.05
N ARG A 522 -16.24 -7.65 -1.29
CA ARG A 522 -16.10 -9.08 -1.02
C ARG A 522 -16.42 -9.51 0.41
N GLY A 523 -16.77 -8.57 1.26
CA GLY A 523 -17.19 -8.83 2.61
C GLY A 523 -16.03 -8.79 3.59
N TRP A 524 -16.42 -8.58 4.84
CA TRP A 524 -15.53 -8.43 5.97
C TRP A 524 -16.14 -9.16 7.16
N GLU A 525 -15.27 -9.68 8.01
CA GLU A 525 -15.65 -10.38 9.23
C GLU A 525 -15.30 -9.52 10.45
N ASN A 526 -16.14 -9.59 11.49
CA ASN A 526 -15.74 -9.16 12.81
C ASN A 526 -15.14 -10.34 13.57
N THR A 527 -14.00 -10.14 14.23
CA THR A 527 -13.45 -11.16 15.12
C THR A 527 -13.63 -10.78 16.59
N PHE A 528 -13.45 -11.78 17.46
CA PHE A 528 -13.54 -11.67 18.91
C PHE A 528 -12.73 -10.50 19.49
N GLN A 529 -13.25 -9.97 20.60
CA GLN A 529 -12.76 -8.82 21.34
C GLN A 529 -12.34 -9.27 22.74
N ASN A 530 -11.05 -9.19 23.08
CA ASN A 530 -10.65 -9.32 24.48
C ASN A 530 -10.65 -7.96 25.17
N THR A 531 -11.54 -7.78 26.14
CA THR A 531 -11.46 -6.68 27.11
C THR A 531 -10.55 -7.11 28.25
N ILE A 532 -9.23 -7.12 28.05
CA ILE A 532 -8.33 -7.21 29.20
C ILE A 532 -8.32 -5.83 29.86
N PRO A 533 -8.64 -5.70 31.16
CA PRO A 533 -8.58 -4.44 31.89
C PRO A 533 -7.12 -4.11 32.25
N VAL A 534 -6.26 -3.90 31.25
CA VAL A 534 -4.87 -3.49 31.43
C VAL A 534 -4.65 -2.26 30.56
N ALA A 535 -4.67 -1.08 31.20
CA ALA A 535 -4.21 0.25 30.74
C ALA A 535 -4.60 0.78 29.34
N GLY A 536 -5.19 -0.03 28.46
CA GLY A 536 -5.83 0.40 27.23
C GLY A 536 -7.10 1.18 27.55
N ALA A 537 -7.32 2.28 26.82
CA ALA A 537 -8.63 2.91 26.80
C ALA A 537 -9.63 1.87 26.27
N GLY A 538 -10.58 1.46 27.13
CA GLY A 538 -11.26 0.18 27.03
C GLY A 538 -12.22 -0.03 25.86
N ALA A 539 -12.49 -1.33 25.64
CA ALA A 539 -13.28 -1.97 24.59
C ALA A 539 -12.90 -1.53 23.17
N TRP A 540 -13.20 -2.39 22.19
CA TRP A 540 -13.21 -2.04 20.79
C TRP A 540 -11.82 -1.85 20.11
N PHE A 541 -11.25 -2.75 19.30
CA PHE A 541 -11.80 -3.69 18.33
C PHE A 541 -10.66 -4.55 17.74
N THR A 542 -10.96 -5.71 17.13
CA THR A 542 -10.13 -6.29 16.06
C THR A 542 -10.94 -6.21 14.75
N PHE A 543 -10.28 -5.89 13.62
CA PHE A 543 -10.78 -5.94 12.24
C PHE A 543 -11.06 -7.34 11.75
N GLY A 544 -10.66 -8.35 12.51
CA GLY A 544 -10.80 -9.72 12.11
C GLY A 544 -10.13 -9.95 10.77
N ARG A 545 -10.93 -10.34 9.78
CA ARG A 545 -10.48 -10.64 8.42
C ARG A 545 -11.32 -9.90 7.40
N ILE A 546 -10.66 -9.36 6.39
CA ILE A 546 -11.33 -8.63 5.31
C ILE A 546 -10.74 -9.04 3.96
N GLN A 547 -11.63 -9.31 3.01
CA GLN A 547 -11.22 -9.60 1.64
C GLN A 547 -10.79 -8.28 0.99
N TRP A 548 -9.55 -8.20 0.51
CA TRP A 548 -9.00 -6.96 -0.01
C TRP A 548 -8.83 -6.98 -1.52
N TRP A 549 -9.04 -5.83 -2.17
CA TRP A 549 -8.76 -5.66 -3.60
C TRP A 549 -8.20 -4.28 -3.90
N PRO A 550 -7.16 -4.14 -4.73
CA PRO A 550 -6.80 -2.83 -5.26
C PRO A 550 -7.86 -2.37 -6.28
N HIS A 551 -8.57 -1.29 -5.99
CA HIS A 551 -9.56 -0.71 -6.88
C HIS A 551 -8.96 -0.08 -8.14
N THR A 552 -7.76 0.46 -8.04
CA THR A 552 -7.10 1.19 -9.13
C THR A 552 -6.35 0.27 -10.10
N ILE A 553 -6.44 -1.05 -9.91
CA ILE A 553 -5.69 -2.04 -10.68
C ILE A 553 -6.68 -2.97 -11.37
N ASN A 554 -6.89 -2.68 -12.64
CA ASN A 554 -7.63 -3.51 -13.57
C ASN A 554 -6.72 -3.63 -14.80
N PRO A 555 -6.53 -4.81 -15.42
CA PRO A 555 -5.80 -4.92 -16.67
C PRO A 555 -6.30 -4.00 -17.81
N ALA A 556 -7.53 -3.48 -17.70
CA ALA A 556 -8.13 -2.47 -18.56
C ALA A 556 -7.99 -1.00 -18.06
N VAL A 557 -7.52 -0.76 -16.84
CA VAL A 557 -7.25 0.58 -16.28
C VAL A 557 -5.77 0.72 -15.92
N PRO A 558 -5.01 1.56 -16.62
CA PRO A 558 -3.62 1.81 -16.25
C PRO A 558 -3.54 2.38 -14.83
N ALA A 559 -2.46 2.05 -14.11
CA ALA A 559 -2.16 2.67 -12.81
C ALA A 559 -2.27 4.19 -12.90
N ILE A 560 -2.88 4.83 -11.89
CA ILE A 560 -2.88 6.29 -11.79
C ILE A 560 -1.48 6.72 -11.35
N VAL A 561 -0.71 7.25 -12.28
CA VAL A 561 0.57 7.87 -11.97
C VAL A 561 0.43 9.38 -12.03
N VAL A 562 0.72 10.03 -10.91
CA VAL A 562 0.71 11.48 -10.77
C VAL A 562 2.10 11.99 -11.16
N ALA A 563 2.16 12.80 -12.22
CA ALA A 563 3.43 13.31 -12.74
C ALA A 563 4.23 14.08 -11.67
N PRO A 564 5.58 14.10 -11.76
CA PRO A 564 6.43 14.95 -10.92
C PRO A 564 6.03 16.43 -10.97
N ALA A 565 6.28 17.18 -9.89
CA ALA A 565 6.26 18.63 -9.94
C ALA A 565 7.36 19.18 -10.85
N ALA A 566 7.16 20.39 -11.38
CA ALA A 566 8.14 21.12 -12.15
C ALA A 566 9.22 21.71 -11.22
N ARG A 567 10.48 21.44 -11.53
CA ARG A 567 11.61 22.06 -10.83
C ARG A 567 11.71 23.56 -11.14
N PRO A 568 12.01 24.42 -10.16
CA PRO A 568 12.39 25.81 -10.41
C PRO A 568 13.72 25.88 -11.21
N THR A 569 13.66 26.00 -12.54
CA THR A 569 14.78 26.28 -13.48
C THR A 569 16.14 25.57 -13.28
N SER A 570 16.45 24.61 -14.17
CA SER A 570 17.79 24.10 -14.60
C SER A 570 18.74 23.42 -13.60
N THR A 571 18.29 22.92 -12.46
CA THR A 571 19.05 21.83 -11.82
C THR A 571 18.84 20.55 -12.63
N ALA A 572 19.95 19.84 -12.91
CA ALA A 572 20.05 18.74 -13.87
C ALA A 572 18.76 17.91 -13.96
N ASN A 573 18.21 17.83 -15.18
CA ASN A 573 17.13 16.90 -15.49
C ASN A 573 17.64 15.50 -15.19
N ILE A 574 17.32 14.93 -14.03
CA ILE A 574 17.07 13.49 -13.98
C ILE A 574 15.77 13.33 -14.75
N ALA A 575 15.89 13.32 -16.07
CA ALA A 575 14.78 12.99 -16.94
C ALA A 575 14.45 11.55 -16.63
N PHE A 576 13.40 11.33 -15.83
CA PHE A 576 12.65 10.10 -15.91
C PHE A 576 12.14 10.03 -17.35
N GLY A 577 12.90 9.34 -18.21
CA GLY A 577 12.50 9.14 -19.59
C GLY A 577 11.21 8.35 -19.57
N MET A 578 10.11 8.94 -20.06
CA MET A 578 8.80 8.28 -20.19
C MET A 578 8.87 6.90 -20.89
N GLU A 579 9.95 6.65 -21.64
CA GLU A 579 10.21 5.37 -22.29
C GLU A 579 10.38 4.19 -21.34
N SER A 580 10.84 4.40 -20.09
CA SER A 580 10.96 3.32 -19.10
C SER A 580 9.63 2.92 -18.47
N PHE A 581 8.56 3.69 -18.67
CA PHE A 581 7.23 3.40 -18.09
C PHE A 581 6.27 2.76 -19.08
N LYS A 582 6.67 2.53 -20.34
CA LYS A 582 5.78 1.99 -21.38
C LYS A 582 5.38 0.56 -21.05
N ARG A 583 4.07 0.31 -20.94
CA ARG A 583 3.50 -1.04 -21.12
C ARG A 583 3.97 -1.56 -22.48
N VAL A 584 4.61 -2.72 -22.49
CA VAL A 584 4.86 -3.43 -23.76
C VAL A 584 3.50 -3.96 -24.21
N ASP A 585 2.78 -3.18 -25.01
CA ASP A 585 1.53 -3.59 -25.63
C ASP A 585 1.79 -4.80 -26.54
N THR A 586 1.59 -5.97 -25.96
CA THR A 586 1.24 -7.17 -26.73
C THR A 586 -0.29 -7.16 -26.74
N GLY A 587 -0.85 -6.44 -27.72
CA GLY A 587 -2.24 -5.98 -27.70
C GLY A 587 -3.30 -7.03 -27.35
N ALA A 588 -4.36 -6.55 -26.68
CA ALA A 588 -5.74 -7.09 -26.51
C ALA A 588 -5.95 -8.57 -26.12
N ASN A 589 -4.90 -9.39 -26.06
CA ASN A 589 -4.98 -10.73 -25.53
C ASN A 589 -4.32 -10.69 -24.15
N MET A 590 -5.15 -10.72 -23.12
CA MET A 590 -4.76 -11.11 -21.75
C MET A 590 -4.06 -12.48 -21.68
N LEU A 591 -3.93 -13.18 -22.82
CA LEU A 591 -3.24 -14.44 -23.00
C LEU A 591 -2.14 -14.26 -24.06
N PRO A 592 -0.86 -14.54 -23.75
CA PRO A 592 0.15 -14.65 -24.79
C PRO A 592 -0.16 -15.83 -25.73
N PRO A 593 0.34 -15.81 -26.98
CA PRO A 593 0.34 -16.98 -27.84
C PRO A 593 1.03 -18.17 -27.16
N LYS A 594 0.51 -19.40 -27.37
CA LYS A 594 1.09 -20.65 -26.87
C LYS A 594 2.61 -20.70 -27.11
N GLY A 595 3.40 -20.85 -26.05
CA GLY A 595 4.83 -21.21 -26.13
C GLY A 595 5.84 -20.19 -25.59
N GLN A 596 5.41 -19.02 -25.09
CA GLN A 596 6.33 -18.09 -24.40
C GLN A 596 6.21 -18.19 -22.88
N GLN A 597 7.35 -18.45 -22.21
CA GLN A 597 7.46 -18.41 -20.75
C GLN A 597 7.30 -16.96 -20.26
N ARG A 598 6.17 -16.62 -19.65
CA ARG A 598 6.02 -15.35 -18.89
C ARG A 598 6.35 -15.57 -17.40
N LYS A 599 6.87 -14.53 -16.75
CA LYS A 599 7.28 -14.53 -15.34
C LYS A 599 6.11 -13.98 -14.49
N LEU A 600 5.96 -14.50 -13.27
CA LEU A 600 4.85 -14.24 -12.33
C LEU A 600 4.43 -12.77 -12.33
N GLY A 601 3.17 -12.52 -12.67
CA GLY A 601 2.61 -11.19 -12.59
C GLY A 601 2.14 -10.90 -11.17
N ASN A 602 2.70 -9.90 -10.48
CA ASN A 602 2.02 -9.28 -9.37
C ASN A 602 0.93 -8.33 -9.91
N ILE A 603 -0.34 -8.56 -9.58
CA ILE A 603 -1.42 -7.64 -9.95
C ILE A 603 -1.14 -6.24 -9.34
N VAL A 604 -0.68 -6.18 -8.10
CA VAL A 604 -0.30 -4.94 -7.40
C VAL A 604 1.02 -4.39 -7.97
N GLY A 605 0.94 -3.58 -9.03
CA GLY A 605 2.06 -2.82 -9.58
C GLY A 605 2.53 -3.21 -10.99
N ASN A 606 2.10 -4.36 -11.56
CA ASN A 606 2.51 -4.69 -12.93
C ASN A 606 1.78 -3.93 -14.03
N ASP A 607 0.67 -3.27 -13.71
CA ASP A 607 0.07 -2.30 -14.61
C ASP A 607 0.90 -1.02 -14.56
N LEU A 608 2.08 -1.04 -15.19
CA LEU A 608 2.80 0.20 -15.48
C LEU A 608 1.88 1.10 -16.33
N PRO A 609 1.85 2.41 -16.05
CA PRO A 609 0.92 3.32 -16.71
C PRO A 609 1.14 3.30 -18.23
N ASN A 610 0.04 3.30 -18.99
CA ASN A 610 0.11 3.62 -20.42
C ASN A 610 0.36 5.13 -20.63
N GLU A 611 -0.06 5.96 -19.68
CA GLU A 611 0.07 7.42 -19.72
C GLU A 611 0.31 7.97 -18.29
N ILE A 612 1.21 8.95 -18.17
CA ILE A 612 1.34 9.74 -16.93
C ILE A 612 0.24 10.79 -16.96
N LEU A 613 -0.55 10.87 -15.90
CA LEU A 613 -1.68 11.78 -15.83
C LEU A 613 -1.34 13.01 -14.97
N GLY A 614 -1.82 14.17 -15.41
CA GLY A 614 -1.72 15.43 -14.69
C GLY A 614 -1.15 16.55 -15.54
N ALA A 615 -1.58 17.77 -15.24
CA ALA A 615 -1.04 18.99 -15.84
C ALA A 615 -0.30 19.78 -14.77
N ALA A 616 0.78 20.47 -15.19
CA ALA A 616 1.41 21.47 -14.34
C ALA A 616 0.36 22.57 -14.05
N SER A 617 0.05 22.75 -12.78
CA SER A 617 -0.82 23.81 -12.29
C SER A 617 -0.03 25.09 -12.01
N THR A 618 -0.76 26.18 -11.72
CA THR A 618 -0.16 27.45 -11.30
C THR A 618 0.72 27.23 -10.07
N GLY A 619 2.04 27.48 -10.19
CA GLY A 619 3.01 27.27 -9.11
C GLY A 619 3.94 26.07 -9.28
N GLY A 620 3.82 25.30 -10.37
CA GLY A 620 4.74 24.20 -10.69
C GLY A 620 4.38 22.85 -10.07
N LEU A 621 3.30 22.77 -9.29
CA LEU A 621 2.75 21.50 -8.79
C LEU A 621 2.03 20.75 -9.90
N THR A 622 2.11 19.43 -9.91
CA THR A 622 1.28 18.62 -10.80
C THR A 622 -0.03 18.28 -10.11
N ARG A 623 -1.14 18.40 -10.84
CA ARG A 623 -2.47 18.07 -10.36
C ARG A 623 -3.15 17.04 -11.26
N HIS A 624 -3.83 16.08 -10.65
CA HIS A 624 -4.70 15.11 -11.30
C HIS A 624 -6.03 15.01 -10.54
N ASP A 625 -7.16 15.15 -11.25
CA ASP A 625 -8.50 15.05 -10.66
C ASP A 625 -9.18 13.78 -11.14
N MET A 626 -9.89 13.11 -10.23
CA MET A 626 -10.59 11.87 -10.50
C MET A 626 -11.98 11.89 -9.84
N ASP A 627 -13.00 11.45 -10.59
CA ASP A 627 -14.33 11.19 -10.08
C ASP A 627 -14.51 9.68 -9.89
N TRP A 628 -14.66 9.25 -8.65
CA TRP A 628 -14.84 7.85 -8.30
C TRP A 628 -16.31 7.54 -8.03
N GLU A 629 -16.90 6.61 -8.77
CA GLU A 629 -18.22 6.06 -8.47
C GLU A 629 -18.07 4.72 -7.75
N PHE A 630 -18.37 4.69 -6.44
CA PHE A 630 -18.28 3.46 -5.66
C PHE A 630 -19.44 2.55 -6.00
N THR A 631 -19.16 1.39 -6.57
CA THR A 631 -20.20 0.44 -6.96
C THR A 631 -20.63 -0.49 -5.83
N PHE A 632 -20.02 -0.40 -4.65
CA PHE A 632 -20.31 -1.22 -3.48
C PHE A 632 -20.47 -0.33 -2.23
N GLU A 633 -21.05 -0.88 -1.17
CA GLU A 633 -21.13 -0.20 0.12
C GLU A 633 -19.79 -0.23 0.85
N PRO A 634 -19.45 0.81 1.62
CA PRO A 634 -18.21 0.83 2.36
C PRO A 634 -18.18 -0.27 3.42
N GLY A 635 -16.99 -0.71 3.82
CA GLY A 635 -16.82 -1.38 5.11
C GLY A 635 -17.19 -0.40 6.23
N ARG A 636 -17.84 -0.88 7.30
CA ARG A 636 -18.30 0.00 8.40
C ARG A 636 -17.16 0.77 9.08
N ARG A 637 -15.97 0.18 9.12
CA ARG A 637 -14.83 0.69 9.89
C ARG A 637 -13.74 1.31 9.02
N LEU A 638 -13.57 0.79 7.82
CA LEU A 638 -12.55 1.20 6.89
C LEU A 638 -13.16 1.39 5.51
N ARG A 639 -13.10 2.62 5.02
CA ARG A 639 -13.69 2.98 3.74
C ARG A 639 -12.67 2.91 2.64
N LEU A 640 -11.66 3.76 2.74
CA LEU A 640 -10.73 4.04 1.65
C LEU A 640 -9.32 4.09 2.19
N TYR A 641 -8.41 3.48 1.46
CA TYR A 641 -6.98 3.53 1.75
C TYR A 641 -6.21 3.90 0.51
N GLN A 642 -5.32 4.86 0.68
CA GLN A 642 -4.51 5.37 -0.39
C GLN A 642 -3.06 5.15 -0.03
N PHE A 643 -2.32 4.55 -0.94
CA PHE A 643 -0.88 4.42 -0.78
C PHE A 643 -0.18 4.68 -2.10
N ASP A 644 1.09 5.04 -2.00
CA ASP A 644 1.98 5.08 -3.15
C ASP A 644 2.66 3.73 -3.36
N ALA A 645 2.32 3.06 -4.47
CA ALA A 645 2.90 1.77 -4.80
C ALA A 645 4.34 1.84 -5.31
N PHE A 646 4.82 3.01 -5.74
CA PHE A 646 6.21 3.22 -6.15
C PHE A 646 7.13 3.51 -4.96
N HIS A 647 6.59 4.15 -3.92
CA HIS A 647 7.35 4.68 -2.80
C HIS A 647 6.59 4.41 -1.49
N HIS A 648 7.15 3.56 -0.63
CA HIS A 648 6.38 2.90 0.44
C HIS A 648 6.76 3.33 1.87
N ASP A 649 7.54 4.41 2.06
CA ASP A 649 8.11 4.71 3.38
C ASP A 649 7.02 5.07 4.40
N VAL A 650 6.43 6.26 4.25
CA VAL A 650 5.24 6.70 5.02
C VAL A 650 4.14 7.24 4.11
N ALA A 651 4.20 6.92 2.81
CA ALA A 651 3.24 7.34 1.80
C ALA A 651 1.95 6.50 1.83
N VAL A 652 1.36 6.38 3.01
CA VAL A 652 0.05 5.75 3.24
C VAL A 652 -0.84 6.74 3.98
N TRP A 653 -2.08 6.88 3.54
CA TRP A 653 -3.10 7.69 4.21
C TRP A 653 -4.48 7.05 3.98
N SER A 654 -5.35 7.14 4.96
CA SER A 654 -6.61 6.40 5.01
C SER A 654 -7.77 7.29 5.43
N MET A 655 -9.00 6.79 5.35
CA MET A 655 -10.19 7.50 5.82
C MET A 655 -11.26 6.53 6.32
N HIS A 656 -11.97 6.99 7.36
CA HIS A 656 -13.07 6.28 8.00
C HIS A 656 -14.44 6.62 7.43
#